data_AF-A0AAN8AU12-F1
#
_entry.id   AF-A0AAN8AU12-F1
#
_cell.length_a   1.000
_cell.length_b   1.000
_cell.length_c   1.000
_cell.angle_alpha   90.00
_cell.angle_beta   90.00
_cell.angle_gamma   90.00
#
_symmetry.space_group_name_H-M   'P 1'
#
loop_
_entity.id
_entity.type
_entity.pdbx_description
1 polymer ?
#
loop_
_entity_poly.entity_id
_entity_poly.type
_entity_poly.pdbx_seq_one_letter_code
_entity_poly.pdbx_strand_id
1 'polypeptide(L)'
;MKSELTMTTNRLENERQTRETLDAEVDSTRVRLAGAVKEAELCLAAQTETERALLREKEEHQRLKDRLTGEVANQRESVSSLSQKLSKAETRANSLENEVHRATLQLTEKSLLLDVLQREKDQGAARVKELEAALQVKEELANRAGARQEAAQERLAQTQSESMLLRQQLEEAQNKGVAKERAVTDAQDRFSDILSKLRSDSEERVQLVEERSKELASKAADLRDQIYKLEEEKSERETTVRQLQQELADSLKKLSMSEASLEVNTRYRNDLEEEKARLFKDLERLKGKLEESEDLYVQSERRINSLKNSLDEREKELSTSLQKHQEALLASAASDTTIKQLEEAMQRLEIENARLEAAAKQQANKIEALQKGAQESAMVRGHLEELVTNLQSSKMTLEDQLNREVQKQSMLSHTAHDSQALWEEELKSRSKLGLRLAELEKEKGDLSTQMEIEKKKAKKIAEQKKAVDSRLDQEMQRNTELQKEMYRLRTLVKTAKKKLRDQDTGGADFGSPMGSLRMEQGRHSQAEGAFGRMKEKVDDLQVQLEKEASRRSQLEKVNDDLQDQLASLKSSSRGNEQLERSKRQLEEEVLDLRRRLEAVQIEQSQVEQYRRDAEDRARQEIQQKLEQVNIFLQSQAASQEALDQIKAANETNLRSQLEQKIREMEGELSRARTTHHDSLNQRDSTRTELERYRQLYAEELRVRKSLAARLERANSRLSEANSKLLNERSRALITSSIANGSLGGPTLDVSALGSPLHYGATLGPLNRSLGLGLSLLNPVTDGHNSRVEDYLAKMQSELDRNISKELNNATAELDVASARMSPVGSASRVELDPVSRATQQYLEVLKKNNMI
;
A
#
# COMPACT_ATOMS: atom_id res chain seq x y z
N MET A 1 -29.13 -266.01 4.05
CA MET A 1 -29.92 -266.03 5.32
C MET A 1 -29.32 -265.25 6.51
N LYS A 2 -28.06 -265.42 6.94
CA LYS A 2 -27.50 -264.59 8.05
C LYS A 2 -26.61 -263.40 7.62
N SER A 3 -26.27 -263.29 6.34
CA SER A 3 -25.33 -262.30 5.80
C SER A 3 -25.98 -261.06 5.15
N GLU A 4 -27.24 -261.14 4.73
CA GLU A 4 -27.87 -260.09 3.90
C GLU A 4 -28.49 -258.95 4.73
N LEU A 5 -28.92 -259.23 5.97
CA LEU A 5 -29.61 -258.27 6.85
C LEU A 5 -28.72 -257.13 7.39
N THR A 6 -27.40 -257.30 7.40
CA THR A 6 -26.44 -256.28 7.87
C THR A 6 -26.04 -255.27 6.79
N MET A 7 -26.28 -255.56 5.50
CA MET A 7 -25.95 -254.63 4.41
C MET A 7 -27.02 -253.55 4.21
N THR A 8 -28.30 -253.86 4.47
CA THR A 8 -29.41 -252.91 4.28
C THR A 8 -29.45 -251.84 5.37
N THR A 9 -29.11 -252.20 6.61
CA THR A 9 -29.09 -251.29 7.77
C THR A 9 -28.04 -250.19 7.61
N ASN A 10 -26.79 -250.54 7.29
CA ASN A 10 -25.70 -249.56 7.09
C ASN A 10 -26.00 -248.53 5.98
N ARG A 11 -26.75 -248.91 4.93
CA ARG A 11 -27.13 -247.97 3.87
C ARG A 11 -28.13 -246.92 4.36
N LEU A 12 -29.10 -247.33 5.18
CA LEU A 12 -30.18 -246.47 5.64
C LEU A 12 -29.69 -245.42 6.66
N GLU A 13 -28.69 -245.77 7.48
CA GLU A 13 -28.04 -244.83 8.40
C GLU A 13 -27.23 -243.74 7.66
N ASN A 14 -26.56 -244.09 6.55
CA ASN A 14 -25.87 -243.12 5.70
C ASN A 14 -26.85 -242.13 5.04
N GLU A 15 -27.94 -242.63 4.43
CA GLU A 15 -28.95 -241.77 3.79
C GLU A 15 -29.57 -240.79 4.81
N ARG A 16 -29.79 -241.24 6.07
CA ARG A 16 -30.21 -240.38 7.18
C ARG A 16 -29.20 -239.26 7.48
N GLN A 17 -27.91 -239.59 7.65
CA GLN A 17 -26.87 -238.60 7.96
C GLN A 17 -26.78 -237.51 6.90
N THR A 18 -26.85 -237.86 5.60
CA THR A 18 -26.83 -236.86 4.51
C THR A 18 -28.04 -235.90 4.53
N ARG A 19 -29.14 -236.31 5.14
CA ARG A 19 -30.36 -235.48 5.28
C ARG A 19 -30.21 -234.49 6.42
N GLU A 20 -29.75 -234.97 7.58
CA GLU A 20 -29.47 -234.14 8.76
C GLU A 20 -28.44 -233.02 8.44
N THR A 21 -27.46 -233.27 7.55
CA THR A 21 -26.53 -232.23 7.08
C THR A 21 -27.18 -231.17 6.17
N LEU A 22 -28.13 -231.55 5.30
CA LEU A 22 -28.79 -230.61 4.39
C LEU A 22 -29.78 -229.69 5.12
N ASP A 23 -30.51 -230.22 6.10
CA ASP A 23 -31.43 -229.42 6.91
C ASP A 23 -30.66 -228.34 7.71
N ALA A 24 -29.45 -228.64 8.20
CA ALA A 24 -28.58 -227.67 8.85
C ALA A 24 -28.06 -226.56 7.90
N GLU A 25 -27.81 -226.86 6.63
CA GLU A 25 -27.47 -225.85 5.61
C GLU A 25 -28.66 -224.96 5.26
N VAL A 26 -29.88 -225.53 5.20
CA VAL A 26 -31.12 -224.78 5.01
C VAL A 26 -31.35 -223.80 6.16
N ASP A 27 -31.23 -224.22 7.42
CA ASP A 27 -31.38 -223.28 8.53
C ASP A 27 -30.24 -222.25 8.60
N SER A 28 -29.00 -222.61 8.23
CA SER A 28 -27.86 -221.67 8.08
C SER A 28 -28.11 -220.59 7.01
N THR A 29 -28.70 -220.95 5.86
CA THR A 29 -29.07 -219.97 4.83
C THR A 29 -30.26 -219.11 5.27
N ARG A 30 -31.24 -219.71 5.96
CA ARG A 30 -32.43 -219.02 6.49
C ARG A 30 -32.10 -217.97 7.55
N VAL A 31 -31.18 -218.29 8.47
CA VAL A 31 -30.67 -217.33 9.48
C VAL A 31 -29.91 -216.18 8.81
N ARG A 32 -29.05 -216.46 7.81
CA ARG A 32 -28.35 -215.40 7.05
C ARG A 32 -29.31 -214.49 6.28
N LEU A 33 -30.34 -215.06 5.65
CA LEU A 33 -31.37 -214.27 4.95
C LEU A 33 -32.14 -213.36 5.93
N ALA A 34 -32.52 -213.86 7.10
CA ALA A 34 -33.18 -213.05 8.13
C ALA A 34 -32.28 -211.94 8.69
N GLY A 35 -30.96 -212.15 8.75
CA GLY A 35 -29.98 -211.11 9.05
C GLY A 35 -29.95 -210.02 7.98
N ALA A 36 -29.75 -210.40 6.72
CA ALA A 36 -29.66 -209.47 5.59
C ALA A 36 -30.95 -208.63 5.40
N VAL A 37 -32.13 -209.19 5.66
CA VAL A 37 -33.39 -208.43 5.64
C VAL A 37 -33.40 -207.36 6.73
N LYS A 38 -32.99 -207.67 7.97
CA LYS A 38 -32.90 -206.67 9.05
C LYS A 38 -31.86 -205.59 8.77
N GLU A 39 -30.73 -205.94 8.16
CA GLU A 39 -29.73 -204.96 7.74
C GLU A 39 -30.29 -204.02 6.65
N ALA A 40 -31.06 -204.54 5.70
CA ALA A 40 -31.75 -203.73 4.69
C ALA A 40 -32.83 -202.81 5.30
N GLU A 41 -33.62 -203.30 6.26
CA GLU A 41 -34.61 -202.50 7.01
C GLU A 41 -33.93 -201.36 7.78
N LEU A 42 -32.80 -201.62 8.45
CA LEU A 42 -32.00 -200.61 9.15
C LEU A 42 -31.39 -199.58 8.19
N CYS A 43 -30.88 -200.02 7.03
CA CYS A 43 -30.35 -199.12 6.00
C CYS A 43 -31.44 -198.19 5.43
N LEU A 44 -32.64 -198.72 5.16
CA LEU A 44 -33.78 -197.92 4.70
C LEU A 44 -34.26 -196.94 5.78
N ALA A 45 -34.33 -197.36 7.04
CA ALA A 45 -34.66 -196.48 8.16
C ALA A 45 -33.68 -195.30 8.23
N ALA A 46 -32.37 -195.57 8.22
CA ALA A 46 -31.31 -194.57 8.21
C ALA A 46 -31.38 -193.65 6.98
N GLN A 47 -31.61 -194.19 5.78
CA GLN A 47 -31.80 -193.36 4.57
C GLN A 47 -32.94 -192.36 4.76
N THR A 48 -34.13 -192.81 5.18
CA THR A 48 -35.27 -191.89 5.38
C THR A 48 -35.00 -190.86 6.48
N GLU A 49 -34.17 -191.16 7.47
CA GLU A 49 -33.75 -190.20 8.49
C GLU A 49 -32.80 -189.12 7.91
N THR A 50 -31.83 -189.51 7.09
CA THR A 50 -30.97 -188.55 6.37
C THR A 50 -31.74 -187.69 5.37
N GLU A 51 -32.75 -188.22 4.69
CA GLU A 51 -33.63 -187.46 3.79
C GLU A 51 -34.47 -186.44 4.56
N ARG A 52 -35.03 -186.81 5.72
CA ARG A 52 -35.73 -185.88 6.62
C ARG A 52 -34.77 -184.81 7.17
N ALA A 53 -33.51 -185.15 7.47
CA ALA A 53 -32.51 -184.17 7.87
C ALA A 53 -32.20 -183.16 6.75
N LEU A 54 -31.95 -183.66 5.53
CA LEU A 54 -31.70 -182.82 4.35
C LEU A 54 -32.87 -181.88 4.00
N LEU A 55 -34.12 -182.29 4.28
CA LEU A 55 -35.28 -181.41 4.14
C LEU A 55 -35.29 -180.28 5.18
N ARG A 56 -34.99 -180.58 6.45
CA ARG A 56 -34.86 -179.55 7.50
C ARG A 56 -33.76 -178.54 7.18
N GLU A 57 -32.57 -179.01 6.79
CA GLU A 57 -31.45 -178.17 6.33
C GLU A 57 -31.86 -177.24 5.17
N LYS A 58 -32.62 -177.74 4.19
CA LYS A 58 -33.13 -176.93 3.07
C LYS A 58 -34.15 -175.88 3.53
N GLU A 59 -35.06 -176.23 4.44
CA GLU A 59 -35.99 -175.27 5.02
C GLU A 59 -35.28 -174.20 5.87
N GLU A 60 -34.27 -174.58 6.65
CA GLU A 60 -33.49 -173.64 7.48
C GLU A 60 -32.61 -172.73 6.64
N HIS A 61 -31.94 -173.25 5.61
CA HIS A 61 -31.25 -172.44 4.62
C HIS A 61 -32.20 -171.47 3.91
N GLN A 62 -33.43 -171.89 3.57
CA GLN A 62 -34.43 -171.01 2.97
C GLN A 62 -34.91 -169.93 3.95
N ARG A 63 -35.18 -170.27 5.22
CA ARG A 63 -35.51 -169.32 6.31
C ARG A 63 -34.40 -168.28 6.52
N LEU A 64 -33.13 -168.71 6.46
CA LEU A 64 -31.96 -167.82 6.57
C LEU A 64 -31.83 -166.90 5.35
N LYS A 65 -32.00 -167.44 4.14
CA LYS A 65 -32.00 -166.67 2.89
C LYS A 65 -33.11 -165.61 2.90
N ASP A 66 -34.33 -165.96 3.27
CA ASP A 66 -35.45 -165.03 3.31
C ASP A 66 -35.22 -163.92 4.35
N ARG A 67 -34.71 -164.29 5.54
CA ARG A 67 -34.28 -163.31 6.56
C ARG A 67 -33.24 -162.34 6.00
N LEU A 68 -32.18 -162.84 5.37
CA LEU A 68 -31.13 -162.01 4.75
C LEU A 68 -31.68 -161.09 3.65
N THR A 69 -32.64 -161.56 2.84
CA THR A 69 -33.29 -160.67 1.84
C THR A 69 -34.14 -159.58 2.49
N GLY A 70 -34.82 -159.87 3.60
CA GLY A 70 -35.53 -158.87 4.40
C GLY A 70 -34.59 -157.85 5.05
N GLU A 71 -33.48 -158.31 5.63
CA GLU A 71 -32.43 -157.44 6.18
C GLU A 71 -31.82 -156.52 5.10
N VAL A 72 -31.53 -157.05 3.91
CA VAL A 72 -31.03 -156.26 2.76
C VAL A 72 -32.10 -155.28 2.24
N ALA A 73 -33.39 -155.64 2.25
CA ALA A 73 -34.48 -154.72 1.89
C ALA A 73 -34.58 -153.57 2.90
N ASN A 74 -34.63 -153.88 4.19
CA ASN A 74 -34.63 -152.88 5.28
C ASN A 74 -33.41 -151.95 5.21
N GLN A 75 -32.22 -152.50 4.92
CA GLN A 75 -31.01 -151.71 4.71
C GLN A 75 -31.14 -150.77 3.51
N ARG A 76 -31.63 -151.25 2.35
CA ARG A 76 -31.85 -150.42 1.15
C ARG A 76 -32.86 -149.30 1.39
N GLU A 77 -33.96 -149.58 2.10
CA GLU A 77 -34.92 -148.56 2.50
C GLU A 77 -34.31 -147.53 3.46
N SER A 78 -33.51 -147.98 4.43
CA SER A 78 -32.81 -147.08 5.34
C SER A 78 -31.84 -146.15 4.59
N VAL A 79 -31.04 -146.70 3.66
CA VAL A 79 -30.10 -145.94 2.82
C VAL A 79 -30.85 -144.97 1.91
N SER A 80 -31.95 -145.39 1.27
CA SER A 80 -32.83 -144.50 0.49
C SER A 80 -33.37 -143.34 1.33
N SER A 81 -33.85 -143.62 2.55
CA SER A 81 -34.33 -142.59 3.49
C SER A 81 -33.22 -141.63 3.93
N LEU A 82 -31.99 -142.11 4.09
CA LEU A 82 -30.82 -141.31 4.44
C LEU A 82 -30.35 -140.46 3.25
N SER A 83 -30.32 -141.00 2.04
CA SER A 83 -30.03 -140.24 0.80
C SER A 83 -31.07 -139.14 0.55
N GLN A 84 -32.35 -139.39 0.86
CA GLN A 84 -33.39 -138.37 0.77
C GLN A 84 -33.27 -137.31 1.87
N LYS A 85 -32.80 -137.67 3.08
CA LYS A 85 -32.48 -136.71 4.15
C LYS A 85 -31.25 -135.87 3.80
N LEU A 86 -30.23 -136.48 3.18
CA LEU A 86 -29.01 -135.82 2.73
C LEU A 86 -29.30 -134.79 1.65
N SER A 87 -29.99 -135.14 0.57
CA SER A 87 -30.35 -134.17 -0.49
C SER A 87 -31.26 -133.03 0.00
N LYS A 88 -32.14 -133.31 0.98
CA LYS A 88 -32.91 -132.28 1.72
C LYS A 88 -32.06 -131.41 2.65
N ALA A 89 -30.87 -131.86 3.07
CA ALA A 89 -29.92 -131.06 3.84
C ALA A 89 -29.02 -130.24 2.91
N GLU A 90 -28.49 -130.84 1.84
CA GLU A 90 -27.68 -130.18 0.80
C GLU A 90 -28.45 -129.02 0.15
N THR A 91 -29.70 -129.23 -0.27
CA THR A 91 -30.52 -128.14 -0.84
C THR A 91 -30.81 -127.01 0.14
N ARG A 92 -30.87 -127.29 1.46
CA ARG A 92 -30.99 -126.26 2.50
C ARG A 92 -29.66 -125.52 2.73
N ALA A 93 -28.54 -126.24 2.77
CA ALA A 93 -27.20 -125.66 2.87
C ALA A 93 -26.97 -124.68 1.70
N ASN A 94 -27.25 -125.11 0.47
CA ASN A 94 -27.15 -124.28 -0.72
C ASN A 94 -28.05 -123.02 -0.65
N SER A 95 -29.25 -123.10 -0.06
CA SER A 95 -30.09 -121.90 0.17
C SER A 95 -29.44 -120.93 1.14
N LEU A 96 -28.98 -121.45 2.29
CA LEU A 96 -28.34 -120.66 3.34
C LEU A 96 -27.01 -120.04 2.87
N GLU A 97 -26.20 -120.75 2.08
CA GLU A 97 -24.99 -120.21 1.45
C GLU A 97 -25.32 -119.04 0.50
N ASN A 98 -26.36 -119.19 -0.33
CA ASN A 98 -26.83 -118.10 -1.19
C ASN A 98 -27.38 -116.91 -0.37
N GLU A 99 -28.06 -117.15 0.75
CA GLU A 99 -28.54 -116.10 1.66
C GLU A 99 -27.38 -115.37 2.35
N VAL A 100 -26.37 -116.11 2.83
CA VAL A 100 -25.12 -115.55 3.39
C VAL A 100 -24.38 -114.73 2.33
N HIS A 101 -24.29 -115.19 1.08
CA HIS A 101 -23.62 -114.45 0.01
C HIS A 101 -24.35 -113.13 -0.32
N ARG A 102 -25.69 -113.16 -0.41
CA ARG A 102 -26.50 -111.92 -0.57
C ARG A 102 -26.35 -110.97 0.62
N ALA A 103 -26.36 -111.49 1.84
CA ALA A 103 -26.15 -110.68 3.05
C ALA A 103 -24.76 -110.06 3.11
N THR A 104 -23.73 -110.80 2.67
CA THR A 104 -22.35 -110.31 2.56
C THR A 104 -22.25 -109.16 1.55
N LEU A 105 -22.83 -109.32 0.36
CA LEU A 105 -22.86 -108.25 -0.65
C LEU A 105 -23.57 -107.00 -0.11
N GLN A 106 -24.77 -107.13 0.45
CA GLN A 106 -25.49 -106.01 1.06
C GLN A 106 -24.73 -105.34 2.22
N LEU A 107 -23.93 -106.10 2.98
CA LEU A 107 -23.08 -105.54 4.03
C LEU A 107 -21.90 -104.74 3.43
N THR A 108 -21.28 -105.23 2.35
CA THR A 108 -20.22 -104.50 1.65
C THR A 108 -20.73 -103.22 0.98
N GLU A 109 -21.91 -103.25 0.34
CA GLU A 109 -22.57 -102.07 -0.23
C GLU A 109 -22.86 -101.01 0.85
N LYS A 110 -23.42 -101.43 2.00
CA LYS A 110 -23.68 -100.54 3.13
C LYS A 110 -22.39 -99.99 3.74
N SER A 111 -21.34 -100.80 3.83
CA SER A 111 -20.03 -100.35 4.32
C SER A 111 -19.45 -99.28 3.39
N LEU A 112 -19.46 -99.50 2.07
CA LEU A 112 -19.02 -98.52 1.08
C LEU A 112 -19.84 -97.22 1.13
N LEU A 113 -21.16 -97.30 1.33
CA LEU A 113 -22.01 -96.12 1.49
C LEU A 113 -21.71 -95.35 2.78
N LEU A 114 -21.48 -96.03 3.91
CA LEU A 114 -21.05 -95.40 5.17
C LEU A 114 -19.68 -94.72 5.01
N ASP A 115 -18.77 -95.37 4.30
CA ASP A 115 -17.45 -94.86 3.93
C ASP A 115 -17.52 -93.58 3.07
N VAL A 116 -18.48 -93.49 2.15
CA VAL A 116 -18.76 -92.27 1.38
C VAL A 116 -19.34 -91.18 2.27
N LEU A 117 -20.41 -91.48 3.02
CA LEU A 117 -21.09 -90.52 3.91
C LEU A 117 -20.15 -89.96 4.99
N GLN A 118 -19.23 -90.77 5.52
CA GLN A 118 -18.22 -90.31 6.47
C GLN A 118 -17.21 -89.35 5.81
N ARG A 119 -16.77 -89.61 4.57
CA ARG A 119 -15.91 -88.68 3.81
C ARG A 119 -16.65 -87.39 3.46
N GLU A 120 -17.92 -87.44 3.09
CA GLU A 120 -18.75 -86.26 2.82
C GLU A 120 -18.96 -85.40 4.07
N LYS A 121 -19.25 -86.04 5.21
CA LYS A 121 -19.31 -85.40 6.53
C LYS A 121 -18.01 -84.72 6.90
N ASP A 122 -16.86 -85.38 6.71
CA ASP A 122 -15.56 -84.80 7.07
C ASP A 122 -15.16 -83.65 6.13
N GLN A 123 -15.50 -83.73 4.83
CA GLN A 123 -15.39 -82.61 3.89
C GLN A 123 -16.31 -81.44 4.27
N GLY A 124 -17.54 -81.73 4.70
CA GLY A 124 -18.48 -80.72 5.22
C GLY A 124 -17.93 -80.02 6.45
N ALA A 125 -17.39 -80.77 7.42
CA ALA A 125 -16.77 -80.24 8.63
C ALA A 125 -15.50 -79.42 8.34
N ALA A 126 -14.72 -79.78 7.31
CA ALA A 126 -13.60 -78.98 6.85
C ALA A 126 -14.07 -77.63 6.27
N ARG A 127 -15.04 -77.64 5.35
CA ARG A 127 -15.61 -76.42 4.76
C ARG A 127 -16.27 -75.49 5.79
N VAL A 128 -16.92 -76.05 6.82
CA VAL A 128 -17.47 -75.25 7.93
C VAL A 128 -16.34 -74.52 8.65
N LYS A 129 -15.24 -75.20 9.02
CA LYS A 129 -14.08 -74.56 9.68
C LYS A 129 -13.39 -73.52 8.81
N GLU A 130 -13.30 -73.74 7.50
CA GLU A 130 -12.78 -72.75 6.54
C GLU A 130 -13.66 -71.49 6.50
N LEU A 131 -14.98 -71.65 6.52
CA LEU A 131 -15.93 -70.53 6.54
C LEU A 131 -15.96 -69.81 7.90
N GLU A 132 -15.87 -70.54 9.01
CA GLU A 132 -15.75 -69.98 10.37
C GLU A 132 -14.48 -69.13 10.50
N ALA A 133 -13.32 -69.65 10.07
CA ALA A 133 -12.07 -68.89 10.07
C ALA A 133 -12.13 -67.67 9.13
N ALA A 134 -12.73 -67.80 7.95
CA ALA A 134 -12.94 -66.68 7.03
C ALA A 134 -13.93 -65.63 7.54
N LEU A 135 -14.90 -66.02 8.38
CA LEU A 135 -15.78 -65.10 9.09
C LEU A 135 -15.03 -64.37 10.21
N GLN A 136 -14.31 -65.09 11.06
CA GLN A 136 -13.51 -64.50 12.14
C GLN A 136 -12.48 -63.48 11.61
N VAL A 137 -11.80 -63.77 10.49
CA VAL A 137 -10.89 -62.81 9.84
C VAL A 137 -11.64 -61.57 9.32
N LYS A 138 -12.87 -61.71 8.81
CA LYS A 138 -13.71 -60.55 8.41
C LYS A 138 -14.16 -59.73 9.61
N GLU A 139 -14.52 -60.37 10.72
CA GLU A 139 -14.87 -59.69 11.97
C GLU A 139 -13.68 -58.94 12.57
N GLU A 140 -12.49 -59.55 12.60
CA GLU A 140 -11.26 -58.85 12.98
C GLU A 140 -10.96 -57.64 12.08
N LEU A 141 -11.16 -57.76 10.76
CA LEU A 141 -10.95 -56.66 9.82
C LEU A 141 -12.01 -55.56 9.99
N ALA A 142 -13.27 -55.92 10.27
CA ALA A 142 -14.34 -54.97 10.57
C ALA A 142 -14.07 -54.22 11.89
N ASN A 143 -13.68 -54.93 12.94
CA ASN A 143 -13.31 -54.34 14.24
C ASN A 143 -12.09 -53.41 14.11
N ARG A 144 -11.06 -53.82 13.34
CA ARG A 144 -9.91 -52.96 13.00
C ARG A 144 -10.30 -51.75 12.15
N ALA A 145 -11.34 -51.85 11.32
CA ALA A 145 -11.86 -50.71 10.55
C ALA A 145 -12.67 -49.75 11.43
N GLY A 146 -13.52 -50.27 12.33
CA GLY A 146 -14.26 -49.50 13.33
C GLY A 146 -13.34 -48.68 14.22
N ALA A 147 -12.35 -49.32 14.87
CA ALA A 147 -11.38 -48.62 15.72
C ALA A 147 -10.55 -47.55 14.96
N ARG A 148 -10.30 -47.74 13.65
CA ARG A 148 -9.66 -46.72 12.79
C ARG A 148 -10.61 -45.56 12.47
N GLN A 149 -11.89 -45.83 12.28
CA GLN A 149 -12.92 -44.81 12.07
C GLN A 149 -13.15 -43.99 13.33
N GLU A 150 -13.25 -44.63 14.50
CA GLU A 150 -13.39 -43.99 15.81
C GLU A 150 -12.18 -43.07 16.08
N ALA A 151 -10.95 -43.59 15.97
CA ALA A 151 -9.73 -42.79 16.13
C ALA A 151 -9.60 -41.66 15.08
N ALA A 152 -10.24 -41.77 13.91
CA ALA A 152 -10.31 -40.69 12.93
C ALA A 152 -11.37 -39.63 13.30
N GLN A 153 -12.51 -40.05 13.88
CA GLN A 153 -13.55 -39.15 14.40
C GLN A 153 -13.07 -38.39 15.63
N GLU A 154 -12.32 -39.02 16.54
CA GLU A 154 -11.68 -38.36 17.69
C GLU A 154 -10.70 -37.27 17.24
N ARG A 155 -9.82 -37.57 16.27
CA ARG A 155 -8.90 -36.58 15.68
C ARG A 155 -9.63 -35.45 14.97
N LEU A 156 -10.76 -35.73 14.32
CA LEU A 156 -11.61 -34.71 13.72
C LEU A 156 -12.25 -33.80 14.79
N ALA A 157 -12.76 -34.37 15.89
CA ALA A 157 -13.30 -33.60 17.01
C ALA A 157 -12.22 -32.76 17.71
N GLN A 158 -11.00 -33.28 17.88
CA GLN A 158 -9.87 -32.54 18.41
C GLN A 158 -9.46 -31.38 17.49
N THR A 159 -9.27 -31.62 16.20
CA THR A 159 -8.91 -30.53 15.25
C THR A 159 -10.02 -29.49 15.09
N GLN A 160 -11.29 -29.86 15.29
CA GLN A 160 -12.41 -28.92 15.36
C GLN A 160 -12.38 -28.05 16.63
N SER A 161 -12.07 -28.62 17.81
CA SER A 161 -11.96 -27.84 19.06
C SER A 161 -10.70 -26.96 19.09
N GLU A 162 -9.57 -27.44 18.55
CA GLU A 162 -8.37 -26.64 18.29
C GLU A 162 -8.66 -25.48 17.31
N SER A 163 -9.41 -25.71 16.23
CA SER A 163 -9.85 -24.65 15.31
C SER A 163 -10.77 -23.64 16.00
N MET A 164 -11.66 -24.08 16.88
CA MET A 164 -12.52 -23.18 17.67
C MET A 164 -11.70 -22.30 18.63
N LEU A 165 -10.73 -22.88 19.33
CA LEU A 165 -9.81 -22.15 20.21
C LEU A 165 -8.96 -21.13 19.44
N LEU A 166 -8.42 -21.49 18.27
CA LEU A 166 -7.65 -20.58 17.42
C LEU A 166 -8.52 -19.42 16.89
N ARG A 167 -9.79 -19.66 16.56
CA ARG A 167 -10.74 -18.60 16.20
C ARG A 167 -11.00 -17.66 17.37
N GLN A 168 -11.21 -18.18 18.58
CA GLN A 168 -11.39 -17.35 19.78
C GLN A 168 -10.13 -16.51 20.07
N GLN A 169 -8.94 -17.09 19.95
CA GLN A 169 -7.68 -16.35 20.12
C GLN A 169 -7.49 -15.26 19.07
N LEU A 170 -7.88 -15.52 17.81
CA LEU A 170 -7.87 -14.52 16.74
C LEU A 170 -8.87 -13.39 17.00
N GLU A 171 -10.10 -13.72 17.40
CA GLU A 171 -11.13 -12.74 17.76
C GLU A 171 -10.71 -11.90 18.98
N GLU A 172 -10.13 -12.51 20.00
CA GLU A 172 -9.53 -11.80 21.13
C GLU A 172 -8.39 -10.86 20.68
N ALA A 173 -7.51 -11.32 19.78
CA ALA A 173 -6.42 -10.50 19.25
C ALA A 173 -6.95 -9.32 18.41
N GLN A 174 -7.98 -9.55 17.60
CA GLN A 174 -8.66 -8.52 16.82
C GLN A 174 -9.38 -7.52 17.72
N ASN A 175 -10.11 -7.97 18.74
CA ASN A 175 -10.75 -7.09 19.73
C ASN A 175 -9.71 -6.28 20.53
N LYS A 176 -8.57 -6.87 20.90
CA LYS A 176 -7.42 -6.15 21.49
C LYS A 176 -6.76 -5.17 20.51
N GLY A 177 -6.85 -5.42 19.20
CA GLY A 177 -6.47 -4.51 18.12
C GLY A 177 -7.41 -3.31 18.04
N VAL A 178 -8.70 -3.54 17.82
CA VAL A 178 -9.75 -2.51 17.75
C VAL A 178 -9.80 -1.65 19.03
N ALA A 179 -9.56 -2.24 20.21
CA ALA A 179 -9.46 -1.48 21.45
C ALA A 179 -8.24 -0.52 21.47
N LYS A 180 -7.10 -0.92 20.89
CA LYS A 180 -5.93 -0.05 20.73
C LYS A 180 -6.16 1.03 19.67
N GLU A 181 -6.79 0.68 18.55
CA GLU A 181 -7.16 1.64 17.50
C GLU A 181 -8.08 2.72 18.05
N ARG A 182 -9.15 2.34 18.78
CA ARG A 182 -10.02 3.29 19.48
C ARG A 182 -9.24 4.18 20.46
N ALA A 183 -8.35 3.60 21.28
CA ALA A 183 -7.54 4.39 22.20
C ALA A 183 -6.54 5.34 21.51
N VAL A 184 -6.09 5.00 20.29
CA VAL A 184 -5.28 5.90 19.44
C VAL A 184 -6.14 6.99 18.81
N THR A 185 -7.34 6.68 18.33
CA THR A 185 -8.31 7.68 17.84
C THR A 185 -8.72 8.64 18.95
N ASP A 186 -9.12 8.14 20.11
CA ASP A 186 -9.45 8.95 21.30
C ASP A 186 -8.31 9.88 21.71
N ALA A 187 -7.04 9.46 21.52
CA ALA A 187 -5.87 10.29 21.78
C ALA A 187 -5.61 11.31 20.65
N GLN A 188 -5.75 10.91 19.40
CA GLN A 188 -5.61 11.77 18.22
C GLN A 188 -6.68 12.87 18.19
N ASP A 189 -7.91 12.55 18.55
CA ASP A 189 -9.01 13.51 18.67
C ASP A 189 -8.73 14.51 19.78
N ARG A 190 -8.29 14.05 20.97
CA ARG A 190 -7.83 14.94 22.07
C ARG A 190 -6.68 15.86 21.65
N PHE A 191 -5.70 15.36 20.90
CA PHE A 191 -4.63 16.21 20.37
C PHE A 191 -5.15 17.20 19.33
N SER A 192 -6.09 16.81 18.47
CA SER A 192 -6.73 17.68 17.48
C SER A 192 -7.56 18.78 18.15
N ASP A 193 -8.26 18.45 19.23
CA ASP A 193 -8.98 19.37 20.12
C ASP A 193 -8.03 20.41 20.74
N ILE A 194 -6.91 19.95 21.30
CA ILE A 194 -5.89 20.82 21.92
C ILE A 194 -5.25 21.73 20.86
N LEU A 195 -4.91 21.20 19.69
CA LEU A 195 -4.37 21.98 18.58
C LEU A 195 -5.38 23.00 18.04
N SER A 196 -6.67 22.67 18.01
CA SER A 196 -7.73 23.60 17.58
C SER A 196 -7.92 24.73 18.59
N LYS A 197 -7.90 24.43 19.89
CA LYS A 197 -7.96 25.42 20.98
C LYS A 197 -6.71 26.32 21.04
N LEU A 198 -5.53 25.77 20.73
CA LEU A 198 -4.30 26.54 20.60
C LEU A 198 -4.29 27.45 19.36
N ARG A 199 -4.90 27.01 18.25
CA ARG A 199 -5.13 27.86 17.08
C ARG A 199 -6.08 29.00 17.42
N SER A 200 -7.23 28.73 18.04
CA SER A 200 -8.18 29.79 18.40
C SER A 200 -7.60 30.79 19.41
N ASP A 201 -6.90 30.36 20.48
CA ASP A 201 -6.16 31.29 21.37
C ASP A 201 -5.14 32.14 20.59
N SER A 202 -4.41 31.54 19.66
CA SER A 202 -3.44 32.30 18.84
C SER A 202 -4.12 33.28 17.89
N GLU A 203 -5.27 32.94 17.32
CA GLU A 203 -6.04 33.78 16.40
C GLU A 203 -6.75 34.92 17.15
N GLU A 204 -7.36 34.64 18.30
CA GLU A 204 -7.94 35.64 19.23
C GLU A 204 -6.86 36.65 19.69
N ARG A 205 -5.67 36.16 20.03
CA ARG A 205 -4.55 37.02 20.46
C ARG A 205 -3.93 37.82 19.31
N VAL A 206 -3.95 37.29 18.08
CA VAL A 206 -3.60 38.07 16.88
C VAL A 206 -4.66 39.15 16.60
N GLN A 207 -5.95 38.82 16.67
CA GLN A 207 -7.04 39.78 16.49
C GLN A 207 -6.94 40.94 17.50
N LEU A 208 -6.73 40.65 18.78
CA LEU A 208 -6.57 41.68 19.83
C LEU A 208 -5.33 42.57 19.59
N VAL A 209 -4.24 42.01 19.04
CA VAL A 209 -3.06 42.80 18.64
C VAL A 209 -3.35 43.64 17.39
N GLU A 210 -4.08 43.12 16.41
CA GLU A 210 -4.52 43.89 15.25
C GLU A 210 -5.46 45.04 15.62
N GLU A 211 -6.44 44.81 16.49
CA GLU A 211 -7.36 45.84 17.01
C GLU A 211 -6.58 46.95 17.72
N ARG A 212 -5.65 46.57 18.61
CA ARG A 212 -4.76 47.53 19.25
C ARG A 212 -3.86 48.26 18.24
N SER A 213 -3.44 47.60 17.16
CA SER A 213 -2.68 48.25 16.08
C SER A 213 -3.54 49.20 15.25
N LYS A 214 -4.83 48.88 15.04
CA LYS A 214 -5.82 49.74 14.36
C LYS A 214 -6.12 50.98 15.21
N GLU A 215 -6.30 50.83 16.52
CA GLU A 215 -6.40 51.95 17.47
C GLU A 215 -5.14 52.84 17.50
N LEU A 216 -3.95 52.25 17.50
CA LEU A 216 -2.70 53.02 17.48
C LEU A 216 -2.53 53.75 16.14
N ALA A 217 -2.95 53.14 15.04
CA ALA A 217 -2.96 53.78 13.72
C ALA A 217 -3.97 54.94 13.63
N SER A 218 -5.17 54.80 14.22
CA SER A 218 -6.15 55.90 14.27
C SER A 218 -5.64 57.04 15.16
N LYS A 219 -5.17 56.74 16.38
CA LYS A 219 -4.56 57.75 17.28
C LYS A 219 -3.36 58.45 16.64
N ALA A 220 -2.57 57.74 15.83
CA ALA A 220 -1.49 58.32 15.05
C ALA A 220 -1.95 59.10 13.80
N ALA A 221 -3.17 58.89 13.29
CA ALA A 221 -3.81 59.78 12.32
C ALA A 221 -4.34 61.04 13.01
N ASP A 222 -5.11 60.89 14.10
CA ASP A 222 -5.65 62.00 14.90
C ASP A 222 -4.56 62.99 15.33
N LEU A 223 -3.39 62.49 15.75
CA LEU A 223 -2.22 63.30 16.11
C LEU A 223 -1.55 63.98 14.91
N ARG A 224 -1.55 63.36 13.72
CA ARG A 224 -1.06 64.01 12.49
C ARG A 224 -2.00 65.12 12.03
N ASP A 225 -3.31 64.89 12.11
CA ASP A 225 -4.31 65.91 11.79
C ASP A 225 -4.28 67.09 12.78
N GLN A 226 -3.95 66.83 14.05
CA GLN A 226 -3.67 67.89 15.04
C GLN A 226 -2.39 68.67 14.69
N ILE A 227 -1.31 67.98 14.29
CA ILE A 227 -0.08 68.64 13.84
C ILE A 227 -0.35 69.51 12.60
N TYR A 228 -1.03 68.99 11.59
CA TYR A 228 -1.36 69.76 10.38
C TYR A 228 -2.19 71.01 10.69
N LYS A 229 -3.19 70.91 11.58
CA LYS A 229 -3.97 72.10 12.03
C LYS A 229 -3.11 73.11 12.77
N LEU A 230 -2.19 72.66 13.63
CA LEU A 230 -1.26 73.55 14.33
C LEU A 230 -0.23 74.18 13.40
N GLU A 231 0.18 73.49 12.32
CA GLU A 231 1.03 74.03 11.26
C GLU A 231 0.28 75.04 10.37
N GLU A 232 -0.99 74.76 10.05
CA GLU A 232 -1.90 75.67 9.33
C GLU A 232 -2.13 76.96 10.14
N GLU A 233 -2.60 76.85 11.39
CA GLU A 233 -2.75 78.00 12.31
C GLU A 233 -1.42 78.75 12.52
N LYS A 234 -0.28 78.05 12.55
CA LYS A 234 1.05 78.68 12.63
C LYS A 234 1.35 79.46 11.35
N SER A 235 1.00 78.93 10.17
CA SER A 235 1.17 79.64 8.90
C SER A 235 0.28 80.89 8.83
N GLU A 236 -0.96 80.82 9.34
CA GLU A 236 -1.87 81.97 9.47
C GLU A 236 -1.35 83.02 10.46
N ARG A 237 -0.80 82.58 11.60
CA ARG A 237 -0.12 83.48 12.56
C ARG A 237 1.11 84.14 11.94
N GLU A 238 1.86 83.43 11.10
CA GLU A 238 2.98 84.03 10.38
C GLU A 238 2.54 84.97 9.25
N THR A 239 1.48 84.69 8.50
CA THR A 239 0.97 85.61 7.46
C THR A 239 0.35 86.86 8.05
N THR A 240 -0.44 86.74 9.12
CA THR A 240 -0.97 87.89 9.87
C THR A 240 0.14 88.72 10.53
N VAL A 241 1.19 88.10 11.08
CA VAL A 241 2.39 88.83 11.55
C VAL A 241 3.09 89.57 10.41
N ARG A 242 3.24 88.95 9.21
CA ARG A 242 3.80 89.64 8.03
C ARG A 242 2.92 90.81 7.56
N GLN A 243 1.60 90.65 7.60
CA GLN A 243 0.65 91.73 7.30
C GLN A 243 0.78 92.89 8.30
N LEU A 244 0.76 92.60 9.61
CA LEU A 244 0.93 93.61 10.65
C LEU A 244 2.31 94.31 10.59
N GLN A 245 3.37 93.59 10.19
CA GLN A 245 4.69 94.19 9.92
C GLN A 245 4.66 95.14 8.72
N GLN A 246 3.94 94.79 7.64
CA GLN A 246 3.75 95.66 6.48
C GLN A 246 2.89 96.88 6.82
N GLU A 247 1.78 96.71 7.55
CA GLU A 247 0.92 97.80 8.02
C GLU A 247 1.67 98.75 8.96
N LEU A 248 2.53 98.21 9.84
CA LEU A 248 3.42 99.01 10.68
C LEU A 248 4.44 99.79 9.84
N ALA A 249 5.07 99.15 8.84
CA ALA A 249 6.01 99.83 7.95
C ALA A 249 5.35 100.95 7.13
N ASP A 250 4.15 100.71 6.59
CA ASP A 250 3.38 101.73 5.87
C ASP A 250 2.84 102.82 6.81
N SER A 251 2.55 102.50 8.07
CA SER A 251 2.16 103.49 9.08
C SER A 251 3.34 104.36 9.52
N LEU A 252 4.53 103.78 9.72
CA LEU A 252 5.77 104.52 9.98
C LEU A 252 6.16 105.39 8.77
N LYS A 253 5.96 104.91 7.55
CA LYS A 253 6.16 105.70 6.32
C LYS A 253 5.18 106.87 6.22
N LYS A 254 3.89 106.64 6.51
CA LYS A 254 2.87 107.71 6.60
C LYS A 254 3.20 108.73 7.69
N LEU A 255 3.67 108.27 8.86
CA LEU A 255 4.12 109.12 9.96
C LEU A 255 5.31 109.98 9.54
N SER A 256 6.37 109.37 8.99
CA SER A 256 7.53 110.13 8.49
C SER A 256 7.18 111.14 7.39
N MET A 257 6.24 110.80 6.51
CA MET A 257 5.71 111.75 5.51
C MET A 257 4.88 112.88 6.15
N SER A 258 4.12 112.62 7.21
CA SER A 258 3.35 113.65 7.92
C SER A 258 4.22 114.53 8.81
N GLU A 259 5.27 113.97 9.42
CA GLU A 259 6.31 114.69 10.18
C GLU A 259 7.09 115.65 9.26
N ALA A 260 7.55 115.18 8.09
CA ALA A 260 8.21 116.03 7.09
C ALA A 260 7.27 117.15 6.57
N SER A 261 5.99 116.83 6.35
CA SER A 261 4.97 117.82 5.99
C SER A 261 4.73 118.84 7.12
N LEU A 262 4.69 118.40 8.38
CA LEU A 262 4.55 119.25 9.55
C LEU A 262 5.76 120.18 9.72
N GLU A 263 6.98 119.69 9.48
CA GLU A 263 8.19 120.51 9.55
C GLU A 263 8.20 121.60 8.46
N VAL A 264 7.81 121.26 7.22
CA VAL A 264 7.65 122.25 6.13
C VAL A 264 6.58 123.29 6.49
N ASN A 265 5.44 122.89 7.04
CA ASN A 265 4.41 123.83 7.50
C ASN A 265 4.90 124.69 8.68
N THR A 266 5.75 124.15 9.56
CA THR A 266 6.34 124.89 10.69
C THR A 266 7.34 125.94 10.19
N ARG A 267 8.21 125.58 9.24
CA ARG A 267 9.12 126.52 8.56
C ARG A 267 8.33 127.66 7.89
N TYR A 268 7.35 127.32 7.06
CA TYR A 268 6.49 128.30 6.39
C TYR A 268 5.71 129.21 7.37
N ARG A 269 5.26 128.66 8.50
CA ARG A 269 4.66 129.48 9.58
C ARG A 269 5.67 130.46 10.16
N ASN A 270 6.90 130.01 10.44
CA ASN A 270 7.95 130.87 11.00
C ASN A 270 8.31 132.00 10.00
N ASP A 271 8.42 131.70 8.71
CA ASP A 271 8.67 132.69 7.66
C ASP A 271 7.56 133.77 7.64
N LEU A 272 6.29 133.37 7.78
CA LEU A 272 5.15 134.29 7.89
C LEU A 272 5.13 135.09 9.20
N GLU A 273 5.58 134.52 10.32
CA GLU A 273 5.73 135.24 11.59
C GLU A 273 6.87 136.25 11.56
N GLU A 274 7.98 135.94 10.87
CA GLU A 274 9.07 136.88 10.61
C GLU A 274 8.62 138.02 9.70
N GLU A 275 7.95 137.75 8.57
CA GLU A 275 7.42 138.79 7.69
C GLU A 275 6.39 139.67 8.42
N LYS A 276 5.51 139.08 9.22
CA LYS A 276 4.62 139.84 10.12
C LYS A 276 5.41 140.74 11.07
N ALA A 277 6.48 140.25 11.70
CA ALA A 277 7.30 141.05 12.61
C ALA A 277 8.09 142.16 11.90
N ARG A 278 8.53 141.94 10.64
CA ARG A 278 9.15 142.96 9.77
C ARG A 278 8.14 144.07 9.45
N LEU A 279 6.93 143.69 9.02
CA LEU A 279 5.84 144.64 8.73
C LEU A 279 5.40 145.45 9.97
N PHE A 280 5.39 144.87 11.17
CA PHE A 280 5.10 145.62 12.40
C PHE A 280 6.16 146.71 12.68
N LYS A 281 7.45 146.40 12.54
CA LYS A 281 8.53 147.40 12.69
C LYS A 281 8.46 148.51 11.65
N ASP A 282 8.09 148.17 10.41
CA ASP A 282 7.91 149.14 9.34
C ASP A 282 6.69 150.05 9.59
N LEU A 283 5.60 149.52 10.16
CA LEU A 283 4.45 150.30 10.63
C LEU A 283 4.81 151.23 11.80
N GLU A 284 5.58 150.76 12.78
CA GLU A 284 6.06 151.60 13.90
C GLU A 284 6.95 152.74 13.40
N ARG A 285 7.88 152.45 12.47
CA ARG A 285 8.70 153.47 11.81
C ARG A 285 7.88 154.49 11.01
N LEU A 286 6.77 154.07 10.40
CA LEU A 286 5.86 154.97 9.69
C LEU A 286 5.01 155.82 10.65
N LYS A 287 4.61 155.30 11.81
CA LYS A 287 3.94 156.08 12.86
C LYS A 287 4.82 157.18 13.42
N GLY A 288 6.07 156.89 13.78
CA GLY A 288 6.99 157.92 14.30
C GLY A 288 7.19 159.07 13.30
N LYS A 289 7.29 158.77 12.00
CA LYS A 289 7.35 159.79 10.93
C LYS A 289 6.07 160.61 10.77
N LEU A 290 4.90 160.04 11.10
CA LEU A 290 3.64 160.77 11.10
C LEU A 290 3.59 161.73 12.29
N GLU A 291 3.92 161.24 13.49
CA GLU A 291 4.00 162.03 14.73
C GLU A 291 4.99 163.21 14.59
N GLU A 292 6.18 162.98 14.03
CA GLU A 292 7.15 164.04 13.66
C GLU A 292 6.54 165.12 12.73
N SER A 293 5.69 164.71 11.77
CA SER A 293 5.06 165.64 10.82
C SER A 293 3.87 166.41 11.42
N GLU A 294 3.14 165.80 12.35
CA GLU A 294 2.04 166.44 13.10
C GLU A 294 2.61 167.50 14.06
N ASP A 295 3.70 167.22 14.77
CA ASP A 295 4.37 168.18 15.64
C ASP A 295 4.92 169.40 14.87
N LEU A 296 5.43 169.20 13.65
CA LEU A 296 5.83 170.27 12.74
C LEU A 296 4.62 171.11 12.27
N TYR A 297 3.49 170.47 11.96
CA TYR A 297 2.26 171.17 11.58
C TYR A 297 1.74 172.04 12.73
N VAL A 298 1.63 171.48 13.94
CA VAL A 298 1.17 172.19 15.15
C VAL A 298 2.09 173.36 15.50
N GLN A 299 3.41 173.23 15.30
CA GLN A 299 4.35 174.36 15.45
C GLN A 299 4.09 175.49 14.44
N SER A 300 3.73 175.16 13.20
CA SER A 300 3.38 176.16 12.19
C SER A 300 2.08 176.90 12.51
N GLU A 301 1.06 176.19 13.01
CA GLU A 301 -0.25 176.73 13.35
C GLU A 301 -0.20 177.74 14.51
N ARG A 302 0.56 177.43 15.58
CA ARG A 302 0.85 178.38 16.67
C ARG A 302 1.46 179.69 16.15
N ARG A 303 2.34 179.58 15.14
CA ARG A 303 3.06 180.72 14.52
C ARG A 303 2.12 181.61 13.69
N ILE A 304 1.18 181.00 12.97
CA ILE A 304 0.13 181.70 12.21
C ILE A 304 -0.79 182.48 13.16
N ASN A 305 -1.26 181.86 14.25
CA ASN A 305 -2.16 182.52 15.20
C ASN A 305 -1.50 183.73 15.90
N SER A 306 -0.20 183.66 16.20
CA SER A 306 0.54 184.80 16.75
C SER A 306 0.63 185.99 15.79
N LEU A 307 0.76 185.75 14.47
CA LEU A 307 0.78 186.81 13.46
C LEU A 307 -0.62 187.43 13.30
N LYS A 308 -1.66 186.61 13.33
CA LYS A 308 -3.06 187.03 13.15
C LYS A 308 -3.48 188.07 14.20
N ASN A 309 -3.21 187.81 15.48
CA ASN A 309 -3.51 188.75 16.56
C ASN A 309 -2.83 190.13 16.37
N SER A 310 -1.61 190.16 15.82
CA SER A 310 -0.88 191.42 15.58
C SER A 310 -1.43 192.24 14.41
N LEU A 311 -2.21 191.62 13.52
CA LEU A 311 -2.92 192.31 12.44
C LEU A 311 -4.20 192.97 12.98
N ASP A 312 -4.98 192.24 13.77
CA ASP A 312 -6.23 192.70 14.39
C ASP A 312 -6.05 193.92 15.32
N GLU A 313 -4.85 194.13 15.88
CA GLU A 313 -4.51 195.34 16.64
C GLU A 313 -4.27 196.54 15.70
N ARG A 314 -3.50 196.32 14.62
CA ARG A 314 -3.17 197.37 13.63
C ARG A 314 -4.38 197.87 12.85
N GLU A 315 -5.32 197.00 12.51
CA GLU A 315 -6.56 197.40 11.82
C GLU A 315 -7.44 198.32 12.70
N LYS A 316 -7.43 198.13 14.02
CA LYS A 316 -8.14 199.01 14.96
C LYS A 316 -7.49 200.39 15.06
N GLU A 317 -6.16 200.45 15.16
CA GLU A 317 -5.42 201.73 15.12
C GLU A 317 -5.75 202.51 13.82
N LEU A 318 -5.65 201.83 12.67
CA LEU A 318 -5.89 202.39 11.35
C LEU A 318 -7.33 202.91 11.20
N SER A 319 -8.33 202.17 11.69
CA SER A 319 -9.74 202.59 11.72
C SER A 319 -9.97 203.90 12.46
N THR A 320 -9.32 204.11 13.62
CA THR A 320 -9.44 205.37 14.37
C THR A 320 -8.75 206.56 13.71
N SER A 321 -7.74 206.31 12.86
CA SER A 321 -7.09 207.35 12.06
C SER A 321 -7.98 207.81 10.90
N LEU A 322 -8.65 206.87 10.23
CA LEU A 322 -9.48 207.14 9.05
C LEU A 322 -10.64 208.10 9.40
N GLN A 323 -11.30 207.86 10.52
CA GLN A 323 -12.47 208.63 10.96
C GLN A 323 -12.14 210.11 11.23
N LYS A 324 -10.88 210.45 11.60
CA LYS A 324 -10.43 211.84 11.78
C LYS A 324 -10.08 212.56 10.47
N HIS A 325 -9.75 211.82 9.41
CA HIS A 325 -9.46 212.41 8.10
C HIS A 325 -10.73 212.64 7.27
N GLN A 326 -11.81 211.89 7.55
CA GLN A 326 -13.10 212.03 6.87
C GLN A 326 -13.72 213.44 7.04
N GLU A 327 -13.52 214.08 8.20
CA GLU A 327 -14.06 215.42 8.51
C GLU A 327 -13.34 216.57 7.80
N ALA A 328 -12.14 216.33 7.24
CA ALA A 328 -11.29 217.36 6.64
C ALA A 328 -11.44 217.52 5.11
N LEU A 329 -12.12 216.58 4.43
CA LEU A 329 -12.07 216.44 2.97
C LEU A 329 -13.25 217.05 2.18
N LEU A 330 -14.24 217.64 2.86
CA LEU A 330 -15.40 218.31 2.23
C LEU A 330 -15.07 219.72 1.67
N ALA A 331 -13.85 219.94 1.17
CA ALA A 331 -13.33 221.28 0.85
C ALA A 331 -12.60 221.44 -0.50
N SER A 332 -12.33 220.36 -1.26
CA SER A 332 -11.58 220.44 -2.54
C SER A 332 -11.72 219.16 -3.38
N ALA A 333 -11.73 219.15 -4.72
CA ALA A 333 -12.18 220.07 -5.78
C ALA A 333 -12.08 219.29 -7.13
N ALA A 334 -12.70 219.75 -8.22
CA ALA A 334 -12.77 219.00 -9.49
C ALA A 334 -11.53 219.18 -10.40
N SER A 335 -11.14 218.14 -11.17
CA SER A 335 -10.23 218.28 -12.33
C SER A 335 -10.22 217.12 -13.35
N ASP A 336 -10.18 215.85 -12.93
CA ASP A 336 -9.80 214.72 -13.82
C ASP A 336 -10.85 214.24 -14.83
N THR A 337 -10.96 214.94 -15.97
CA THR A 337 -11.71 214.49 -17.16
C THR A 337 -10.84 214.22 -18.41
N THR A 338 -9.52 214.47 -18.32
CA THR A 338 -8.61 214.54 -19.49
C THR A 338 -7.91 213.23 -19.86
N ILE A 339 -7.82 212.24 -18.96
CA ILE A 339 -6.99 211.03 -19.15
C ILE A 339 -7.57 210.09 -20.24
N LYS A 340 -8.87 210.17 -20.57
CA LYS A 340 -9.57 209.25 -21.47
C LYS A 340 -9.20 209.32 -22.97
N GLN A 341 -8.26 210.18 -23.40
CA GLN A 341 -8.03 210.45 -24.83
C GLN A 341 -6.72 209.89 -25.43
N LEU A 342 -5.91 209.12 -24.68
CA LEU A 342 -4.57 208.70 -25.15
C LEU A 342 -4.41 207.20 -25.49
N GLU A 343 -5.16 206.28 -24.88
CA GLU A 343 -4.87 204.84 -25.04
C GLU A 343 -5.57 204.17 -26.24
N GLU A 344 -6.61 204.79 -26.82
CA GLU A 344 -7.32 204.29 -28.03
C GLU A 344 -6.45 204.23 -29.29
N ALA A 345 -5.25 204.82 -29.25
CA ALA A 345 -4.26 204.79 -30.33
C ALA A 345 -3.51 203.44 -30.41
N MET A 346 -3.29 202.76 -29.28
CA MET A 346 -2.34 201.62 -29.22
C MET A 346 -2.94 200.30 -29.75
N GLN A 347 -4.26 200.10 -29.61
CA GLN A 347 -4.95 198.86 -29.97
C GLN A 347 -5.04 198.55 -31.48
N ARG A 348 -4.45 199.38 -32.35
CA ARG A 348 -4.61 199.28 -33.82
C ARG A 348 -3.49 198.55 -34.56
N LEU A 349 -2.36 198.23 -33.90
CA LEU A 349 -1.18 197.65 -34.57
C LEU A 349 -1.05 196.12 -34.42
N GLU A 350 -1.57 195.50 -33.36
CA GLU A 350 -1.33 194.07 -33.11
C GLU A 350 -2.26 193.12 -33.89
N ILE A 351 -3.40 193.62 -34.38
CA ILE A 351 -4.46 192.82 -35.02
C ILE A 351 -4.02 192.22 -36.38
N GLU A 352 -3.01 192.80 -37.04
CA GLU A 352 -2.59 192.37 -38.38
C GLU A 352 -1.77 191.07 -38.38
N ASN A 353 -1.09 190.74 -37.28
CA ASN A 353 -0.18 189.60 -37.20
C ASN A 353 -0.89 188.22 -37.11
N ALA A 354 -2.20 188.21 -36.82
CA ALA A 354 -2.95 187.01 -36.42
C ALA A 354 -3.42 186.08 -37.58
N ARG A 355 -3.00 186.31 -38.84
CA ARG A 355 -3.73 185.80 -40.02
C ARG A 355 -3.07 184.68 -40.84
N LEU A 356 -1.81 184.33 -40.61
CA LEU A 356 -1.05 183.44 -41.50
C LEU A 356 -0.91 181.97 -41.04
N GLU A 357 -0.78 181.70 -39.74
CA GLU A 357 -0.45 180.33 -39.26
C GLU A 357 -1.60 179.31 -39.38
N ALA A 358 -2.85 179.77 -39.53
CA ALA A 358 -4.04 178.90 -39.50
C ALA A 358 -4.14 177.90 -40.68
N ALA A 359 -3.39 178.09 -41.76
CA ALA A 359 -3.54 177.31 -43.00
C ALA A 359 -2.92 175.90 -42.96
N ALA A 360 -1.99 175.61 -42.05
CA ALA A 360 -1.09 174.45 -42.15
C ALA A 360 -1.67 173.08 -41.71
N LYS A 361 -2.95 172.99 -41.33
CA LYS A 361 -3.44 171.92 -40.42
C LYS A 361 -4.31 170.81 -41.03
N GLN A 362 -4.52 170.75 -42.36
CA GLN A 362 -5.69 170.05 -42.93
C GLN A 362 -5.46 168.68 -43.63
N GLN A 363 -4.22 168.24 -43.89
CA GLN A 363 -3.96 167.09 -44.81
C GLN A 363 -3.80 165.69 -44.18
N ALA A 364 -3.69 165.54 -42.86
CA ALA A 364 -3.15 164.30 -42.26
C ALA A 364 -4.14 163.11 -42.10
N ASN A 365 -5.45 163.31 -42.22
CA ASN A 365 -6.45 162.42 -41.58
C ASN A 365 -7.28 161.53 -42.55
N LYS A 366 -6.71 160.99 -43.63
CA LYS A 366 -7.50 160.27 -44.67
C LYS A 366 -7.06 158.83 -45.00
N ILE A 367 -6.09 158.29 -44.28
CA ILE A 367 -5.50 156.95 -44.43
C ILE A 367 -5.30 156.43 -42.99
N GLU A 368 -5.70 155.21 -42.58
CA GLU A 368 -6.31 154.08 -43.29
C GLU A 368 -7.36 153.38 -42.40
N ALA A 369 -8.45 152.88 -42.98
CA ALA A 369 -9.57 152.27 -42.24
C ALA A 369 -10.05 150.94 -42.83
N LEU A 370 -9.16 150.20 -43.53
CA LEU A 370 -9.54 149.13 -44.46
C LEU A 370 -8.68 147.85 -44.33
N GLN A 371 -8.86 147.09 -43.25
CA GLN A 371 -8.57 145.63 -43.22
C GLN A 371 -9.08 144.95 -41.94
N LYS A 372 -10.26 144.30 -42.00
CA LYS A 372 -10.79 143.42 -40.95
C LYS A 372 -11.90 142.50 -41.50
N GLY A 373 -11.75 141.18 -41.36
CA GLY A 373 -12.86 140.21 -41.51
C GLY A 373 -12.71 139.16 -42.61
N ALA A 374 -12.31 137.94 -42.22
CA ALA A 374 -12.46 136.62 -42.88
C ALA A 374 -11.64 135.61 -42.04
N GLN A 375 -12.03 134.35 -41.80
CA GLN A 375 -13.29 133.63 -42.02
C GLN A 375 -13.37 132.49 -40.99
N GLU A 376 -14.54 132.18 -40.42
CA GLU A 376 -14.74 131.00 -39.55
C GLU A 376 -15.58 129.90 -40.24
N SER A 377 -15.39 128.65 -39.79
CA SER A 377 -16.37 127.54 -39.76
C SER A 377 -17.05 127.07 -41.07
N ALA A 378 -16.84 125.80 -41.45
CA ALA A 378 -17.90 124.88 -41.89
C ALA A 378 -17.43 123.40 -42.05
N MET A 379 -18.41 122.49 -42.06
CA MET A 379 -18.40 121.09 -42.57
C MET A 379 -17.65 120.02 -41.71
N VAL A 380 -18.36 119.25 -40.88
CA VAL A 380 -19.21 118.06 -41.17
C VAL A 380 -18.37 116.77 -41.11
N ARG A 381 -18.42 115.90 -40.08
CA ARG A 381 -19.50 115.54 -39.11
C ARG A 381 -20.62 114.64 -39.67
N GLY A 382 -20.35 113.90 -40.74
CA GLY A 382 -21.32 113.00 -41.42
C GLY A 382 -20.74 111.66 -41.91
N HIS A 383 -19.72 111.13 -41.24
CA HIS A 383 -19.01 109.90 -41.63
C HIS A 383 -18.65 109.01 -40.42
N LEU A 384 -19.54 108.99 -39.41
CA LEU A 384 -19.30 108.32 -38.12
C LEU A 384 -19.91 106.91 -38.01
N GLU A 385 -20.95 106.61 -38.77
CA GLU A 385 -21.98 105.64 -38.33
C GLU A 385 -21.95 104.29 -39.06
N GLU A 386 -21.27 104.19 -40.21
CA GLU A 386 -21.22 102.96 -41.03
C GLU A 386 -20.13 101.96 -40.58
N LEU A 387 -19.17 102.40 -39.74
CA LEU A 387 -18.08 101.56 -39.26
C LEU A 387 -18.45 100.70 -38.03
N VAL A 388 -19.52 101.06 -37.32
CA VAL A 388 -19.88 100.48 -36.01
C VAL A 388 -20.59 99.13 -36.14
N THR A 389 -21.43 98.96 -37.16
CA THR A 389 -22.20 97.73 -37.41
C THR A 389 -21.32 96.54 -37.80
N ASN A 390 -20.19 96.80 -38.46
CA ASN A 390 -19.30 95.76 -39.00
C ASN A 390 -18.39 95.08 -37.95
N LEU A 391 -18.33 95.60 -36.71
CA LEU A 391 -17.47 95.03 -35.65
C LEU A 391 -18.19 94.08 -34.68
N GLN A 392 -19.53 94.06 -34.65
CA GLN A 392 -20.28 93.18 -33.75
C GLN A 392 -20.44 91.75 -34.30
N SER A 393 -20.44 91.57 -35.63
CA SER A 393 -20.53 90.26 -36.29
C SER A 393 -19.29 89.39 -36.11
N SER A 394 -18.09 90.00 -35.99
CA SER A 394 -16.82 89.29 -35.84
C SER A 394 -16.58 88.67 -34.45
N LYS A 395 -17.42 88.95 -33.46
CA LYS A 395 -17.24 88.45 -32.08
C LYS A 395 -17.80 87.03 -31.90
N MET A 396 -18.99 86.78 -32.43
CA MET A 396 -19.75 85.52 -32.22
C MET A 396 -19.02 84.26 -32.72
N THR A 397 -18.14 84.41 -33.72
CA THR A 397 -17.50 83.28 -34.42
C THR A 397 -16.20 82.77 -33.78
N LEU A 398 -15.64 83.47 -32.79
CA LEU A 398 -14.42 83.05 -32.08
C LEU A 398 -14.72 82.31 -30.76
N GLU A 399 -15.78 82.68 -30.05
CA GLU A 399 -16.17 82.07 -28.77
C GLU A 399 -16.57 80.58 -28.93
N ASP A 400 -17.06 80.20 -30.12
CA ASP A 400 -17.51 78.84 -30.43
C ASP A 400 -16.35 77.87 -30.79
N GLN A 401 -15.16 78.38 -31.13
CA GLN A 401 -14.01 77.53 -31.49
C GLN A 401 -13.21 77.05 -30.26
N LEU A 402 -13.18 77.83 -29.17
CA LEU A 402 -12.43 77.50 -27.96
C LEU A 402 -13.04 76.33 -27.17
N ASN A 403 -14.38 76.27 -27.08
CA ASN A 403 -15.08 75.25 -26.29
C ASN A 403 -14.93 73.80 -26.82
N ARG A 404 -14.58 73.63 -28.11
CA ARG A 404 -14.46 72.29 -28.73
C ARG A 404 -13.14 71.59 -28.45
N GLU A 405 -12.09 72.31 -28.08
CA GLU A 405 -10.76 71.73 -27.85
C GLU A 405 -10.50 71.40 -26.37
N VAL A 406 -11.15 72.11 -25.43
CA VAL A 406 -11.11 71.82 -23.99
C VAL A 406 -11.65 70.41 -23.68
N GLN A 407 -12.70 69.96 -24.38
CA GLN A 407 -13.24 68.60 -24.20
C GLN A 407 -12.32 67.49 -24.75
N LYS A 408 -11.37 67.79 -25.65
CA LYS A 408 -10.41 66.78 -26.16
C LYS A 408 -9.22 66.55 -25.23
N GLN A 409 -8.68 67.58 -24.59
CA GLN A 409 -7.54 67.39 -23.68
C GLN A 409 -7.90 66.58 -22.44
N SER A 410 -9.16 66.67 -21.96
CA SER A 410 -9.65 65.89 -20.82
C SER A 410 -9.49 64.36 -21.02
N MET A 411 -9.82 63.87 -22.21
CA MET A 411 -9.88 62.43 -22.53
C MET A 411 -8.52 61.71 -22.66
N LEU A 412 -7.39 62.44 -22.63
CA LEU A 412 -6.05 61.85 -22.79
C LEU A 412 -5.23 61.75 -21.49
N SER A 413 -5.75 62.27 -20.38
CA SER A 413 -5.09 62.18 -19.06
C SER A 413 -5.34 60.84 -18.36
N HIS A 414 -6.55 60.28 -18.49
CA HIS A 414 -7.01 59.12 -17.70
C HIS A 414 -6.25 57.83 -18.07
N THR A 415 -6.07 57.56 -19.37
CA THR A 415 -5.44 56.33 -19.90
C THR A 415 -3.95 56.20 -19.52
N ALA A 416 -3.31 57.29 -19.12
CA ALA A 416 -1.92 57.30 -18.65
C ALA A 416 -1.77 56.92 -17.17
N HIS A 417 -2.81 57.05 -16.34
CA HIS A 417 -2.76 56.67 -14.93
C HIS A 417 -3.15 55.20 -14.71
N ASP A 418 -4.17 54.69 -15.39
CA ASP A 418 -4.61 53.30 -15.23
C ASP A 418 -3.51 52.29 -15.62
N SER A 419 -2.72 52.63 -16.65
CA SER A 419 -1.59 51.82 -17.10
C SER A 419 -0.39 51.84 -16.13
N GLN A 420 -0.22 52.91 -15.34
CA GLN A 420 0.76 52.97 -14.25
C GLN A 420 0.27 52.19 -13.01
N ALA A 421 -1.00 52.34 -12.63
CA ALA A 421 -1.58 51.64 -11.48
C ALA A 421 -1.52 50.10 -11.64
N LEU A 422 -1.80 49.60 -12.85
CA LEU A 422 -1.64 48.18 -13.18
C LEU A 422 -0.17 47.72 -13.10
N TRP A 423 0.78 48.54 -13.56
CA TRP A 423 2.21 48.25 -13.41
C TRP A 423 2.67 48.22 -11.94
N GLU A 424 2.12 49.09 -11.10
CA GLU A 424 2.45 49.11 -9.67
C GLU A 424 1.87 47.90 -8.92
N GLU A 425 0.66 47.42 -9.25
CA GLU A 425 0.14 46.16 -8.69
C GLU A 425 0.82 44.90 -9.28
N GLU A 426 1.22 44.90 -10.55
CA GLU A 426 2.11 43.88 -11.14
C GLU A 426 3.45 43.84 -10.39
N LEU A 427 4.03 44.99 -10.04
CA LEU A 427 5.28 45.07 -9.27
C LEU A 427 5.10 44.64 -7.81
N LYS A 428 4.01 45.03 -7.14
CA LYS A 428 3.67 44.61 -5.77
C LYS A 428 3.35 43.12 -5.69
N SER A 429 2.66 42.56 -6.68
CA SER A 429 2.37 41.11 -6.73
C SER A 429 3.62 40.30 -7.05
N ARG A 430 4.51 40.77 -7.94
CA ARG A 430 5.86 40.21 -8.11
C ARG A 430 6.70 40.29 -6.84
N SER A 431 6.62 41.39 -6.08
CA SER A 431 7.28 41.54 -4.77
C SER A 431 6.75 40.53 -3.75
N LYS A 432 5.42 40.37 -3.64
CA LYS A 432 4.77 39.35 -2.80
C LYS A 432 5.15 37.92 -3.20
N LEU A 433 5.25 37.63 -4.50
CA LEU A 433 5.74 36.35 -5.00
C LEU A 433 7.23 36.13 -4.70
N GLY A 434 8.06 37.18 -4.79
CA GLY A 434 9.47 37.13 -4.40
C GLY A 434 9.66 36.86 -2.91
N LEU A 435 8.86 37.50 -2.05
CA LEU A 435 8.80 37.21 -0.62
C LEU A 435 8.34 35.77 -0.35
N ARG A 436 7.25 35.30 -1.00
CA ARG A 436 6.79 33.92 -0.79
C ARG A 436 7.76 32.88 -1.34
N LEU A 437 8.54 33.19 -2.38
CA LEU A 437 9.65 32.36 -2.84
C LEU A 437 10.79 32.34 -1.82
N ALA A 438 11.18 33.47 -1.24
CA ALA A 438 12.19 33.53 -0.18
C ALA A 438 11.75 32.78 1.09
N GLU A 439 10.45 32.85 1.44
CA GLU A 439 9.85 32.04 2.50
C GLU A 439 9.90 30.54 2.16
N LEU A 440 9.52 30.13 0.95
CA LEU A 440 9.59 28.73 0.52
C LEU A 440 11.04 28.20 0.42
N GLU A 441 12.00 29.04 0.05
CA GLU A 441 13.42 28.70 0.07
C GLU A 441 13.96 28.57 1.50
N LYS A 442 13.47 29.40 2.42
CA LYS A 442 13.76 29.25 3.87
C LYS A 442 13.11 27.99 4.44
N GLU A 443 11.82 27.75 4.20
CA GLU A 443 11.09 26.54 4.61
C GLU A 443 11.81 25.27 4.07
N LYS A 444 12.27 25.30 2.81
CA LYS A 444 13.10 24.25 2.20
C LYS A 444 14.47 24.10 2.87
N GLY A 445 15.10 25.20 3.29
CA GLY A 445 16.32 25.20 4.09
C GLY A 445 16.12 24.56 5.46
N ASP A 446 15.11 25.01 6.20
CA ASP A 446 14.74 24.50 7.52
C ASP A 446 14.39 23.00 7.44
N LEU A 447 13.58 22.57 6.47
CA LEU A 447 13.29 21.14 6.18
C LEU A 447 14.55 20.34 5.79
N SER A 448 15.51 20.94 5.09
CA SER A 448 16.80 20.29 4.80
C SER A 448 17.64 20.09 6.06
N THR A 449 17.65 21.06 6.98
CA THR A 449 18.31 20.87 8.30
C THR A 449 17.59 19.84 9.17
N GLN A 450 16.25 19.82 9.16
CA GLN A 450 15.42 18.81 9.81
C GLN A 450 15.76 17.40 9.29
N MET A 451 15.86 17.24 7.97
CA MET A 451 16.27 15.99 7.33
C MET A 451 17.69 15.55 7.75
N GLU A 452 18.66 16.46 7.80
CA GLU A 452 20.02 16.14 8.29
C GLU A 452 20.05 15.84 9.80
N ILE A 453 19.15 16.40 10.60
CA ILE A 453 18.98 16.05 12.02
C ILE A 453 18.38 14.63 12.16
N GLU A 454 17.34 14.30 11.41
CA GLU A 454 16.77 12.94 11.41
C GLU A 454 17.74 11.90 10.85
N LYS A 455 18.50 12.22 9.81
CA LYS A 455 19.59 11.39 9.27
C LYS A 455 20.69 11.13 10.32
N LYS A 456 21.02 12.12 11.16
CA LYS A 456 21.94 11.95 12.31
C LYS A 456 21.33 11.11 13.44
N LYS A 457 20.01 11.23 13.70
CA LYS A 457 19.30 10.34 14.65
C LYS A 457 19.26 8.89 14.14
N ALA A 458 18.88 8.69 12.88
CA ALA A 458 18.87 7.38 12.21
C ALA A 458 20.26 6.71 12.21
N LYS A 459 21.33 7.48 11.98
CA LYS A 459 22.71 6.99 12.11
C LYS A 459 23.04 6.53 13.53
N LYS A 460 22.66 7.32 14.56
CA LYS A 460 22.82 6.91 15.97
C LYS A 460 22.02 5.64 16.32
N ILE A 461 20.80 5.51 15.79
CA ILE A 461 19.97 4.30 15.98
C ILE A 461 20.60 3.08 15.30
N ALA A 462 21.18 3.23 14.10
CA ALA A 462 21.91 2.17 13.42
C ALA A 462 23.21 1.78 14.15
N GLU A 463 23.93 2.75 14.71
CA GLU A 463 25.11 2.53 15.56
C GLU A 463 24.74 1.82 16.87
N GLN A 464 23.64 2.21 17.52
CA GLN A 464 23.09 1.54 18.70
C GLN A 464 22.63 0.11 18.37
N LYS A 465 21.92 -0.10 17.24
CA LYS A 465 21.54 -1.44 16.79
C LYS A 465 22.78 -2.32 16.61
N LYS A 466 23.79 -1.84 15.88
CA LYS A 466 25.05 -2.58 15.69
C LYS A 466 25.74 -2.92 17.01
N ALA A 467 25.68 -2.05 18.02
CA ALA A 467 26.20 -2.33 19.35
C ALA A 467 25.38 -3.40 20.12
N VAL A 468 24.06 -3.43 19.95
CA VAL A 468 23.18 -4.49 20.49
C VAL A 468 23.43 -5.81 19.79
N ASP A 469 23.49 -5.82 18.45
CA ASP A 469 23.81 -7.00 17.65
C ASP A 469 25.17 -7.59 18.06
N SER A 470 26.20 -6.74 18.20
CA SER A 470 27.55 -7.14 18.66
C SER A 470 27.55 -7.70 20.09
N ARG A 471 26.64 -7.24 20.96
CA ARG A 471 26.47 -7.79 22.31
C ARG A 471 25.74 -9.12 22.30
N LEU A 472 24.75 -9.29 21.42
CA LEU A 472 24.05 -10.56 21.23
C LEU A 472 25.03 -11.64 20.73
N ASP A 473 25.91 -11.30 19.78
CA ASP A 473 26.98 -12.20 19.32
C ASP A 473 27.93 -12.61 20.46
N GLN A 474 28.30 -11.68 21.35
CA GLN A 474 29.13 -11.98 22.53
C GLN A 474 28.41 -12.91 23.53
N GLU A 475 27.13 -12.69 23.80
CA GLU A 475 26.34 -13.59 24.66
C GLU A 475 26.11 -14.96 24.01
N MET A 476 25.92 -15.03 22.68
CA MET A 476 25.88 -16.30 21.95
C MET A 476 27.21 -17.05 22.07
N GLN A 477 28.34 -16.37 21.84
CA GLN A 477 29.68 -16.97 21.99
C GLN A 477 29.87 -17.50 23.42
N ARG A 478 29.60 -16.68 24.43
CA ARG A 478 29.64 -17.04 25.86
C ARG A 478 28.72 -18.22 26.19
N ASN A 479 27.54 -18.30 25.57
CA ASN A 479 26.63 -19.45 25.71
C ASN A 479 27.25 -20.72 25.09
N THR A 480 27.87 -20.65 23.90
CA THR A 480 28.59 -21.83 23.36
C THR A 480 29.78 -22.26 24.22
N GLU A 481 30.44 -21.32 24.91
CA GLU A 481 31.54 -21.62 25.84
C GLU A 481 31.01 -22.31 27.10
N LEU A 482 29.94 -21.79 27.71
CA LEU A 482 29.25 -22.43 28.83
C LEU A 482 28.68 -23.81 28.44
N GLN A 483 28.23 -24.01 27.20
CA GLN A 483 27.85 -25.34 26.70
C GLN A 483 29.06 -26.28 26.58
N LYS A 484 30.18 -25.84 26.01
CA LYS A 484 31.44 -26.61 25.94
C LYS A 484 31.94 -26.97 27.34
N GLU A 485 31.84 -26.04 28.28
CA GLU A 485 32.21 -26.25 29.70
C GLU A 485 31.25 -27.22 30.40
N MET A 486 29.94 -27.10 30.18
CA MET A 486 28.95 -28.10 30.64
C MET A 486 29.22 -29.49 30.06
N TYR A 487 29.70 -29.62 28.82
CA TYR A 487 30.14 -30.91 28.27
C TYR A 487 31.44 -31.42 28.91
N ARG A 488 32.40 -30.55 29.23
CA ARG A 488 33.61 -30.91 30.01
C ARG A 488 33.25 -31.39 31.42
N LEU A 489 32.43 -30.64 32.16
CA LEU A 489 31.96 -31.00 33.50
C LEU A 489 31.17 -32.31 33.48
N ARG A 490 30.26 -32.50 32.52
CA ARG A 490 29.51 -33.76 32.33
C ARG A 490 30.42 -34.96 32.01
N THR A 491 31.60 -34.71 31.42
CA THR A 491 32.63 -35.74 31.18
C THR A 491 33.45 -36.03 32.44
N LEU A 492 33.81 -35.01 33.22
CA LEU A 492 34.46 -35.19 34.53
C LEU A 492 33.56 -35.96 35.51
N VAL A 493 32.24 -35.67 35.53
CA VAL A 493 31.25 -36.42 36.33
C VAL A 493 31.15 -37.89 35.87
N LYS A 494 31.19 -38.19 34.57
CA LYS A 494 31.28 -39.58 34.08
C LYS A 494 32.56 -40.27 34.56
N THR A 495 33.69 -39.56 34.59
CA THR A 495 34.98 -40.09 35.04
C THR A 495 35.00 -40.35 36.55
N ALA A 496 34.42 -39.44 37.35
CA ALA A 496 34.24 -39.63 38.79
C ALA A 496 33.29 -40.81 39.09
N LYS A 497 32.18 -40.93 38.35
CA LYS A 497 31.23 -42.04 38.47
C LYS A 497 31.81 -43.39 38.02
N LYS A 498 32.87 -43.40 37.20
CA LYS A 498 33.67 -44.60 36.94
C LYS A 498 34.56 -44.94 38.15
N LYS A 499 35.32 -43.98 38.67
CA LYS A 499 36.20 -44.21 39.85
C LYS A 499 35.45 -44.72 41.09
N LEU A 500 34.17 -44.35 41.25
CA LEU A 500 33.28 -44.87 42.29
C LEU A 500 32.77 -46.31 42.08
N ARG A 501 33.01 -46.94 40.93
CA ARG A 501 32.76 -48.39 40.71
C ARG A 501 34.01 -49.24 40.89
N ASP A 502 35.18 -48.64 40.87
CA ASP A 502 36.48 -49.33 40.88
C ASP A 502 37.06 -49.46 42.32
N GLN A 503 36.25 -49.28 43.38
CA GLN A 503 36.67 -49.38 44.79
C GLN A 503 36.04 -50.56 45.58
N ASP A 504 34.91 -51.12 45.15
CA ASP A 504 34.16 -52.16 45.92
C ASP A 504 34.58 -53.61 45.57
N THR A 505 35.83 -53.87 45.19
CA THR A 505 36.33 -55.24 44.88
C THR A 505 37.79 -55.46 45.31
N GLY A 506 38.03 -56.02 46.50
CA GLY A 506 39.39 -56.37 46.94
C GLY A 506 39.61 -56.94 48.35
N GLY A 507 39.21 -58.19 48.62
CA GLY A 507 39.71 -59.03 49.73
C GLY A 507 39.30 -58.65 51.17
N ALA A 508 39.67 -59.40 52.23
CA ALA A 508 40.15 -60.80 52.32
C ALA A 508 40.04 -61.33 53.78
N ASP A 509 40.03 -62.67 53.93
CA ASP A 509 40.22 -63.56 55.10
C ASP A 509 40.50 -63.00 56.53
N PHE A 510 39.84 -63.58 57.56
CA PHE A 510 40.43 -64.52 58.55
C PHE A 510 39.49 -64.90 59.73
N GLY A 511 39.62 -66.11 60.30
CA GLY A 511 39.37 -66.36 61.75
C GLY A 511 38.33 -67.42 62.18
N SER A 512 38.79 -68.45 62.91
CA SER A 512 38.03 -69.34 63.84
C SER A 512 38.98 -69.69 65.02
N PRO A 513 38.58 -70.27 66.19
CA PRO A 513 38.36 -71.74 66.31
C PRO A 513 37.55 -72.28 67.55
N MET A 514 37.57 -73.62 67.77
CA MET A 514 37.29 -74.43 69.00
C MET A 514 35.82 -74.70 69.44
N GLY A 515 35.45 -75.86 70.04
CA GLY A 515 36.15 -77.16 70.29
C GLY A 515 35.46 -78.10 71.34
N SER A 516 35.95 -79.37 71.53
CA SER A 516 35.57 -80.43 72.56
C SER A 516 34.48 -81.49 72.18
N LEU A 517 34.20 -82.69 72.78
CA LEU A 517 34.84 -83.93 73.41
C LEU A 517 33.68 -84.97 73.74
N ARG A 518 33.75 -86.28 74.16
CA ARG A 518 34.71 -87.46 74.13
C ARG A 518 34.18 -88.76 74.87
N MET A 519 34.08 -89.96 74.20
CA MET A 519 34.21 -91.39 74.71
C MET A 519 33.38 -91.96 75.92
N GLU A 520 33.37 -93.24 76.40
CA GLU A 520 33.46 -94.70 75.98
C GLU A 520 33.32 -95.61 77.27
N GLN A 521 33.25 -96.97 77.41
CA GLN A 521 32.93 -98.20 76.62
C GLN A 521 33.07 -99.52 77.47
N GLY A 522 32.15 -100.52 77.38
CA GLY A 522 32.31 -101.93 77.85
C GLY A 522 31.40 -102.42 79.01
N ARG A 523 31.30 -103.69 79.51
CA ARG A 523 31.82 -105.10 79.26
C ARG A 523 31.20 -106.05 80.37
N HIS A 524 31.18 -107.42 80.45
CA HIS A 524 31.61 -108.61 79.65
C HIS A 524 30.98 -109.98 80.13
N SER A 525 30.87 -110.98 79.23
CA SER A 525 31.03 -112.49 79.32
C SER A 525 30.52 -113.46 80.45
N GLN A 526 29.59 -114.37 80.10
CA GLN A 526 29.63 -115.89 80.02
C GLN A 526 30.07 -116.89 81.15
N ALA A 527 29.35 -118.04 81.24
CA ALA A 527 29.72 -119.42 81.71
C ALA A 527 29.95 -119.69 83.24
N GLU A 528 29.90 -120.90 83.84
CA GLU A 528 29.41 -122.28 83.52
C GLU A 528 29.24 -123.16 84.82
N GLY A 529 28.51 -124.29 84.79
CA GLY A 529 28.54 -125.43 85.77
C GLY A 529 28.05 -125.19 87.24
N ALA A 530 27.12 -125.88 87.90
CA ALA A 530 26.42 -127.19 87.83
C ALA A 530 26.94 -128.35 88.73
N PHE A 531 25.99 -129.09 89.33
CA PHE A 531 26.04 -130.52 89.70
C PHE A 531 26.39 -130.96 91.16
N GLY A 532 25.52 -130.69 92.15
CA GLY A 532 25.54 -131.32 93.50
C GLY A 532 24.42 -132.35 93.79
N ARG A 533 23.35 -132.36 92.98
CA ARG A 533 22.19 -133.28 92.81
C ARG A 533 21.64 -134.19 93.95
N MET A 534 21.88 -133.94 95.25
CA MET A 534 21.07 -134.62 96.29
C MET A 534 20.84 -133.89 97.62
N LYS A 535 21.78 -133.08 98.15
CA LYS A 535 21.36 -132.02 99.10
C LYS A 535 20.54 -131.00 98.32
N GLU A 536 21.05 -130.66 97.14
CA GLU A 536 20.37 -130.27 95.88
C GLU A 536 19.31 -131.33 95.43
N LYS A 537 18.33 -131.59 96.31
CA LYS A 537 16.99 -132.16 96.07
C LYS A 537 15.99 -131.65 97.11
N VAL A 538 16.39 -131.50 98.38
CA VAL A 538 15.63 -130.72 99.37
C VAL A 538 16.01 -129.25 99.27
N ASP A 539 17.31 -128.94 99.19
CA ASP A 539 17.76 -127.64 98.70
C ASP A 539 17.20 -127.41 97.30
N ASP A 540 17.09 -128.38 96.40
CA ASP A 540 16.54 -128.09 95.07
C ASP A 540 15.01 -127.91 95.07
N LEU A 541 14.27 -128.37 96.09
CA LEU A 541 12.84 -128.05 96.27
C LEU A 541 12.63 -126.71 96.98
N GLN A 542 13.44 -126.37 97.99
CA GLN A 542 13.39 -125.05 98.61
C GLN A 542 13.98 -123.99 97.68
N VAL A 543 15.05 -124.28 96.96
CA VAL A 543 15.58 -123.46 95.87
C VAL A 543 14.66 -123.52 94.65
N GLN A 544 13.80 -124.51 94.44
CA GLN A 544 12.69 -124.37 93.47
C GLN A 544 11.62 -123.39 93.98
N LEU A 545 11.29 -123.40 95.27
CA LEU A 545 10.38 -122.39 95.85
C LEU A 545 10.99 -120.99 95.85
N GLU A 546 12.30 -120.86 96.11
CA GLU A 546 13.04 -119.60 96.06
C GLU A 546 13.38 -119.20 94.61
N LYS A 547 13.56 -120.14 93.67
CA LYS A 547 13.59 -119.87 92.21
C LYS A 547 12.22 -119.42 91.74
N GLU A 548 11.11 -120.00 92.19
CA GLU A 548 9.76 -119.57 91.78
C GLU A 548 9.31 -118.29 92.53
N ALA A 549 9.80 -118.02 93.74
CA ALA A 549 9.59 -116.75 94.44
C ALA A 549 10.48 -115.64 93.87
N SER A 550 11.72 -115.92 93.52
CA SER A 550 12.58 -114.96 92.80
C SER A 550 12.17 -114.79 91.33
N ARG A 551 11.62 -115.82 90.68
CA ARG A 551 10.96 -115.74 89.37
C ARG A 551 9.65 -114.96 89.46
N ARG A 552 8.85 -115.11 90.53
CA ARG A 552 7.70 -114.23 90.78
C ARG A 552 8.16 -112.81 91.02
N SER A 553 9.16 -112.56 91.86
CA SER A 553 9.70 -111.21 92.07
C SER A 553 10.37 -110.63 90.82
N GLN A 554 10.97 -111.45 89.95
CA GLN A 554 11.48 -111.04 88.64
C GLN A 554 10.35 -110.79 87.65
N LEU A 555 9.27 -111.58 87.65
CA LEU A 555 8.10 -111.36 86.80
C LEU A 555 7.25 -110.18 87.28
N GLU A 556 7.18 -109.93 88.58
CA GLU A 556 6.61 -108.72 89.18
C GLU A 556 7.45 -107.52 88.79
N LYS A 557 8.77 -107.53 89.01
CA LYS A 557 9.68 -106.47 88.52
C LYS A 557 9.59 -106.27 87.01
N VAL A 558 9.57 -107.32 86.20
CA VAL A 558 9.40 -107.21 84.74
C VAL A 558 8.00 -106.71 84.37
N ASN A 559 6.96 -107.03 85.14
CA ASN A 559 5.60 -106.53 84.91
C ASN A 559 5.42 -105.07 85.40
N ASP A 560 6.18 -104.65 86.41
CA ASP A 560 6.27 -103.27 86.88
C ASP A 560 7.12 -102.44 85.89
N ASP A 561 8.30 -102.94 85.48
CA ASP A 561 9.13 -102.40 84.39
C ASP A 561 8.33 -102.28 83.08
N LEU A 562 7.46 -103.26 82.77
CA LEU A 562 6.56 -103.22 81.61
C LEU A 562 5.40 -102.26 81.81
N GLN A 563 4.86 -102.09 83.03
CA GLN A 563 3.86 -101.06 83.33
C GLN A 563 4.46 -99.66 83.23
N ASP A 564 5.67 -99.44 83.73
CA ASP A 564 6.42 -98.18 83.60
C ASP A 564 6.86 -97.94 82.15
N GLN A 565 7.27 -98.96 81.41
CA GLN A 565 7.47 -98.84 79.95
C GLN A 565 6.17 -98.52 79.22
N LEU A 566 5.03 -99.08 79.61
CA LEU A 566 3.72 -98.74 79.05
C LEU A 566 3.25 -97.34 79.48
N ALA A 567 3.60 -96.86 80.66
CA ALA A 567 3.33 -95.49 81.11
C ALA A 567 4.25 -94.47 80.40
N SER A 568 5.51 -94.84 80.17
CA SER A 568 6.48 -94.11 79.36
C SER A 568 6.06 -94.05 77.89
N LEU A 569 5.60 -95.17 77.31
CA LEU A 569 5.00 -95.20 75.97
C LEU A 569 3.71 -94.37 75.89
N LYS A 570 2.84 -94.40 76.90
CA LYS A 570 1.63 -93.55 76.94
C LYS A 570 1.94 -92.06 77.08
N SER A 571 2.94 -91.68 77.87
CA SER A 571 3.37 -90.28 78.01
C SER A 571 4.13 -89.80 76.77
N SER A 572 5.00 -90.63 76.19
CA SER A 572 5.64 -90.39 74.89
C SER A 572 4.61 -90.30 73.75
N SER A 573 3.54 -91.13 73.77
CA SER A 573 2.43 -91.03 72.80
C SER A 573 1.71 -89.70 72.91
N ARG A 574 1.37 -89.26 74.14
CA ARG A 574 0.79 -87.92 74.37
C ARG A 574 1.74 -86.79 73.95
N GLY A 575 3.04 -86.97 74.15
CA GLY A 575 4.08 -86.06 73.65
C GLY A 575 4.09 -86.00 72.12
N ASN A 576 4.06 -87.14 71.44
CA ASN A 576 4.00 -87.23 69.99
C ASN A 576 2.70 -86.63 69.43
N GLU A 577 1.54 -86.88 70.04
CA GLU A 577 0.30 -86.21 69.66
C GLU A 577 0.39 -84.68 69.81
N GLN A 578 1.04 -84.18 70.86
CA GLN A 578 1.21 -82.74 71.08
C GLN A 578 2.21 -82.13 70.10
N LEU A 579 3.28 -82.85 69.76
CA LEU A 579 4.22 -82.49 68.70
C LEU A 579 3.55 -82.53 67.32
N GLU A 580 2.63 -83.47 67.05
CA GLU A 580 1.83 -83.47 65.84
C GLU A 580 0.87 -82.29 65.77
N ARG A 581 0.20 -81.91 66.87
CA ARG A 581 -0.65 -80.72 66.92
C ARG A 581 0.16 -79.45 66.64
N SER A 582 1.32 -79.31 67.30
CA SER A 582 2.23 -78.17 67.08
C SER A 582 2.81 -78.18 65.65
N LYS A 583 3.16 -79.34 65.09
CA LYS A 583 3.61 -79.48 63.71
C LYS A 583 2.53 -79.03 62.73
N ARG A 584 1.29 -79.48 62.89
CA ARG A 584 0.16 -79.08 62.01
C ARG A 584 -0.10 -77.57 62.09
N GLN A 585 -0.01 -76.98 63.28
CA GLN A 585 -0.09 -75.53 63.47
C GLN A 585 1.04 -74.79 62.73
N LEU A 586 2.28 -75.28 62.82
CA LEU A 586 3.42 -74.71 62.06
C LEU A 586 3.29 -74.91 60.55
N GLU A 587 2.70 -76.03 60.09
CA GLU A 587 2.40 -76.27 58.68
C GLU A 587 1.31 -75.32 58.17
N GLU A 588 0.27 -75.05 58.97
CA GLU A 588 -0.78 -74.06 58.71
C GLU A 588 -0.20 -72.63 58.69
N GLU A 589 0.64 -72.25 59.67
CA GLU A 589 1.33 -70.94 59.71
C GLU A 589 2.26 -70.76 58.49
N VAL A 590 2.98 -71.79 58.07
CA VAL A 590 3.83 -71.73 56.87
C VAL A 590 2.99 -71.59 55.59
N LEU A 591 1.82 -72.22 55.51
CA LEU A 591 0.88 -72.02 54.39
C LEU A 591 0.24 -70.63 54.41
N ASP A 592 -0.04 -70.06 55.58
CA ASP A 592 -0.50 -68.68 55.74
C ASP A 592 0.56 -67.66 55.35
N LEU A 593 1.81 -67.86 55.78
CA LEU A 593 2.94 -67.00 55.42
C LEU A 593 3.24 -67.07 53.92
N ARG A 594 3.13 -68.24 53.28
CA ARG A 594 3.22 -68.39 51.81
C ARG A 594 2.11 -67.62 51.11
N ARG A 595 0.84 -67.82 51.50
CA ARG A 595 -0.30 -67.08 50.91
C ARG A 595 -0.16 -65.56 51.08
N ARG A 596 0.38 -65.08 52.20
CA ARG A 596 0.67 -63.66 52.43
C ARG A 596 1.84 -63.16 51.57
N LEU A 597 2.91 -63.95 51.41
CA LEU A 597 4.04 -63.62 50.54
C LEU A 597 3.60 -63.53 49.07
N GLU A 598 2.82 -64.52 48.61
CA GLU A 598 2.23 -64.58 47.27
C GLU A 598 1.30 -63.38 47.02
N ALA A 599 0.44 -63.02 47.99
CA ALA A 599 -0.39 -61.81 47.91
C ALA A 599 0.44 -60.53 47.79
N VAL A 600 1.46 -60.35 48.65
CA VAL A 600 2.36 -59.17 48.60
C VAL A 600 3.17 -59.15 47.29
N GLN A 601 3.56 -60.30 46.75
CA GLN A 601 4.26 -60.38 45.46
C GLN A 601 3.34 -60.02 44.29
N ILE A 602 2.06 -60.41 44.35
CA ILE A 602 1.03 -60.00 43.38
C ILE A 602 0.78 -58.49 43.50
N GLU A 603 0.58 -57.94 44.69
CA GLU A 603 0.42 -56.50 44.94
C GLU A 603 1.63 -55.70 44.43
N GLN A 604 2.86 -56.15 44.71
CA GLN A 604 4.07 -55.53 44.17
C GLN A 604 4.11 -55.57 42.63
N SER A 605 3.73 -56.69 42.02
CA SER A 605 3.67 -56.80 40.55
C SER A 605 2.65 -55.84 39.92
N GLN A 606 1.50 -55.63 40.58
CA GLN A 606 0.48 -54.67 40.16
C GLN A 606 0.96 -53.22 40.36
N VAL A 607 1.61 -52.90 41.48
CA VAL A 607 2.20 -51.57 41.72
C VAL A 607 3.31 -51.26 40.72
N GLU A 608 4.14 -52.25 40.35
CA GLU A 608 5.11 -52.07 39.27
C GLU A 608 4.47 -51.90 37.90
N GLN A 609 3.36 -52.61 37.59
CA GLN A 609 2.58 -52.40 36.36
C GLN A 609 2.02 -50.98 36.32
N TYR A 610 1.27 -50.54 37.34
CA TYR A 610 0.77 -49.17 37.43
C TYR A 610 1.87 -48.12 37.34
N ARG A 611 3.06 -48.39 37.88
CA ARG A 611 4.24 -47.53 37.72
C ARG A 611 4.73 -47.48 36.26
N ARG A 612 4.89 -48.63 35.60
CA ARG A 612 5.29 -48.71 34.18
C ARG A 612 4.27 -47.97 33.31
N ASP A 613 2.98 -48.24 33.50
CA ASP A 613 1.88 -47.58 32.80
C ASP A 613 1.86 -46.06 33.03
N ALA A 614 2.24 -45.59 34.22
CA ALA A 614 2.36 -44.15 34.52
C ALA A 614 3.60 -43.53 33.86
N GLU A 615 4.76 -44.19 33.89
CA GLU A 615 5.96 -43.75 33.20
C GLU A 615 5.76 -43.72 31.66
N ASP A 616 5.09 -44.72 31.09
CA ASP A 616 4.84 -44.79 29.65
C ASP A 616 3.75 -43.82 29.18
N ARG A 617 2.71 -43.55 29.99
CA ARG A 617 1.80 -42.41 29.75
C ARG A 617 2.54 -41.07 29.77
N ALA A 618 3.44 -40.85 30.73
CA ALA A 618 4.26 -39.64 30.78
C ALA A 618 5.20 -39.52 29.55
N ARG A 619 5.75 -40.63 29.05
CA ARG A 619 6.52 -40.65 27.78
C ARG A 619 5.65 -40.29 26.58
N GLN A 620 4.45 -40.86 26.47
CA GLN A 620 3.50 -40.58 25.40
C GLN A 620 3.06 -39.10 25.42
N GLU A 621 2.76 -38.54 26.59
CA GLU A 621 2.48 -37.10 26.73
C GLU A 621 3.65 -36.22 26.28
N ILE A 622 4.89 -36.56 26.68
CA ILE A 622 6.08 -35.81 26.27
C ILE A 622 6.27 -35.91 24.75
N GLN A 623 6.06 -37.09 24.16
CA GLN A 623 6.15 -37.27 22.71
C GLN A 623 5.07 -36.48 21.97
N GLN A 624 3.80 -36.53 22.41
CA GLN A 624 2.70 -35.73 21.83
C GLN A 624 3.00 -34.23 21.93
N LYS A 625 3.52 -33.75 23.07
CA LYS A 625 3.90 -32.34 23.25
C LYS A 625 5.08 -31.96 22.35
N LEU A 626 6.05 -32.85 22.12
CA LEU A 626 7.13 -32.64 21.16
C LEU A 626 6.63 -32.64 19.70
N GLU A 627 5.68 -33.51 19.35
CA GLU A 627 5.05 -33.56 18.03
C GLU A 627 4.22 -32.29 17.77
N GLN A 628 3.44 -31.82 18.75
CA GLN A 628 2.73 -30.54 18.71
C GLN A 628 3.69 -29.34 18.53
N VAL A 629 4.80 -29.30 19.28
CA VAL A 629 5.82 -28.25 19.14
C VAL A 629 6.51 -28.32 17.77
N ASN A 630 6.75 -29.52 17.24
CA ASN A 630 7.33 -29.70 15.90
C ASN A 630 6.36 -29.22 14.80
N ILE A 631 5.08 -29.57 14.90
CA ILE A 631 4.03 -29.07 13.99
C ILE A 631 3.89 -27.54 14.09
N PHE A 632 3.95 -26.97 15.30
CA PHE A 632 3.94 -25.53 15.50
C PHE A 632 5.14 -24.85 14.84
N LEU A 633 6.36 -25.39 15.02
CA LEU A 633 7.57 -24.86 14.40
C LEU A 633 7.55 -25.00 12.87
N GLN A 634 7.00 -26.08 12.32
CA GLN A 634 6.81 -26.26 10.88
C GLN A 634 5.79 -25.27 10.31
N SER A 635 4.67 -25.05 11.02
CA SER A 635 3.67 -24.03 10.67
C SER A 635 4.25 -22.61 10.75
N GLN A 636 5.07 -22.33 11.76
CA GLN A 636 5.79 -21.06 11.90
C GLN A 636 6.82 -20.86 10.78
N ALA A 637 7.56 -21.90 10.38
CA ALA A 637 8.48 -21.84 9.26
C ALA A 637 7.75 -21.60 7.92
N ALA A 638 6.68 -22.34 7.65
CA ALA A 638 5.89 -22.21 6.42
C ALA A 638 5.18 -20.85 6.30
N SER A 639 4.66 -20.32 7.41
CA SER A 639 4.05 -18.98 7.43
C SER A 639 5.09 -17.86 7.32
N GLN A 640 6.28 -18.03 7.88
CA GLN A 640 7.41 -17.11 7.65
C GLN A 640 7.87 -17.13 6.19
N GLU A 641 7.99 -18.32 5.58
CA GLU A 641 8.35 -18.47 4.16
C GLU A 641 7.31 -17.79 3.25
N ALA A 642 6.01 -18.04 3.47
CA ALA A 642 4.93 -17.39 2.72
C ALA A 642 4.96 -15.86 2.86
N LEU A 643 5.27 -15.35 4.07
CA LEU A 643 5.41 -13.91 4.33
C LEU A 643 6.63 -13.30 3.63
N ASP A 644 7.74 -14.04 3.52
CA ASP A 644 8.93 -13.59 2.77
C ASP A 644 8.75 -13.72 1.25
N GLN A 645 7.99 -14.72 0.76
CA GLN A 645 7.54 -14.79 -0.63
C GLN A 645 6.66 -13.57 -1.00
N ILE A 646 5.74 -13.16 -0.11
CA ILE A 646 4.92 -11.95 -0.30
C ILE A 646 5.78 -10.68 -0.34
N LYS A 647 6.80 -10.56 0.53
CA LYS A 647 7.76 -9.45 0.45
C LYS A 647 8.50 -9.44 -0.89
N ALA A 648 9.03 -10.58 -1.33
CA ALA A 648 9.76 -10.69 -2.59
C ALA A 648 8.87 -10.32 -3.79
N ALA A 649 7.63 -10.81 -3.82
CA ALA A 649 6.65 -10.43 -4.84
C ALA A 649 6.39 -8.91 -4.85
N ASN A 650 6.15 -8.31 -3.67
CA ASN A 650 5.94 -6.86 -3.54
C ASN A 650 7.17 -6.05 -3.95
N GLU A 651 8.39 -6.49 -3.63
CA GLU A 651 9.61 -5.85 -4.11
C GLU A 651 9.75 -5.95 -5.64
N THR A 652 9.47 -7.10 -6.25
CA THR A 652 9.51 -7.24 -7.72
C THR A 652 8.45 -6.39 -8.42
N ASN A 653 7.25 -6.26 -7.84
CA ASN A 653 6.20 -5.37 -8.33
C ASN A 653 6.58 -3.89 -8.20
N LEU A 654 7.20 -3.49 -7.08
CA LEU A 654 7.69 -2.12 -6.91
C LEU A 654 8.83 -1.79 -7.89
N ARG A 655 9.76 -2.73 -8.11
CA ARG A 655 10.84 -2.58 -9.11
C ARG A 655 10.27 -2.46 -10.52
N SER A 656 9.36 -3.34 -10.93
CA SER A 656 8.77 -3.29 -12.29
C SER A 656 7.94 -2.03 -12.54
N GLN A 657 7.23 -1.51 -11.52
CA GLN A 657 6.55 -0.21 -11.58
C GLN A 657 7.53 0.95 -11.73
N LEU A 658 8.64 0.96 -10.97
CA LEU A 658 9.68 1.99 -11.08
C LEU A 658 10.39 1.92 -12.45
N GLU A 659 10.72 0.72 -12.93
CA GLU A 659 11.30 0.49 -14.26
C GLU A 659 10.35 0.88 -15.40
N GLN A 660 9.04 0.64 -15.25
CA GLN A 660 8.03 1.15 -16.18
C GLN A 660 8.03 2.67 -16.19
N LYS A 661 7.93 3.31 -15.02
CA LYS A 661 7.90 4.77 -14.89
C LYS A 661 9.19 5.44 -15.39
N ILE A 662 10.34 4.80 -15.22
CA ILE A 662 11.61 5.24 -15.81
C ILE A 662 11.51 5.21 -17.35
N ARG A 663 11.09 4.09 -17.95
CA ARG A 663 10.91 3.97 -19.41
C ARG A 663 9.90 4.96 -19.98
N GLU A 664 8.83 5.26 -19.24
CA GLU A 664 7.84 6.28 -19.60
C GLU A 664 8.47 7.69 -19.63
N MET A 665 9.17 8.07 -18.55
CA MET A 665 9.89 9.35 -18.46
C MET A 665 11.03 9.47 -19.50
N GLU A 666 11.76 8.39 -19.78
CA GLU A 666 12.78 8.33 -20.84
C GLU A 666 12.17 8.48 -22.23
N GLY A 667 10.99 7.89 -22.46
CA GLY A 667 10.18 8.10 -23.66
C GLY A 667 9.70 9.54 -23.81
N GLU A 668 9.26 10.18 -22.73
CA GLU A 668 8.88 11.60 -22.72
C GLU A 668 10.07 12.52 -22.97
N LEU A 669 11.21 12.29 -22.30
CA LEU A 669 12.45 13.02 -22.55
C LEU A 669 12.94 12.84 -23.99
N SER A 670 12.76 11.66 -24.59
CA SER A 670 13.09 11.41 -25.99
C SER A 670 12.16 12.19 -26.93
N ARG A 671 10.84 12.18 -26.70
CA ARG A 671 9.86 12.99 -27.46
C ARG A 671 10.10 14.50 -27.32
N ALA A 672 10.51 14.96 -26.13
CA ALA A 672 10.86 16.36 -25.88
C ALA A 672 12.16 16.75 -26.60
N ARG A 673 13.15 15.84 -26.69
CA ARG A 673 14.38 16.05 -27.45
C ARG A 673 14.15 16.10 -28.96
N THR A 674 13.31 15.22 -29.52
CA THR A 674 12.99 15.27 -30.95
C THR A 674 12.23 16.55 -31.28
N THR A 675 11.14 16.85 -30.58
CA THR A 675 10.36 18.09 -30.83
C THR A 675 11.19 19.38 -30.64
N HIS A 676 12.13 19.42 -29.70
CA HIS A 676 13.09 20.53 -29.59
C HIS A 676 14.05 20.58 -30.79
N HIS A 677 14.58 19.43 -31.24
CA HIS A 677 15.47 19.38 -32.40
C HIS A 677 14.75 19.76 -33.70
N ASP A 678 13.52 19.27 -33.92
CA ASP A 678 12.68 19.61 -35.06
C ASP A 678 12.34 21.11 -35.06
N SER A 679 12.01 21.68 -33.89
CA SER A 679 11.80 23.12 -33.74
C SER A 679 13.07 23.94 -34.01
N LEU A 680 14.23 23.47 -33.58
CA LEU A 680 15.52 24.11 -33.87
C LEU A 680 15.84 24.06 -35.37
N ASN A 681 15.67 22.91 -36.01
CA ASN A 681 15.83 22.72 -37.46
C ASN A 681 14.87 23.63 -38.25
N GLN A 682 13.61 23.78 -37.81
CA GLN A 682 12.64 24.70 -38.42
C GLN A 682 13.04 26.17 -38.22
N ARG A 683 13.59 26.55 -37.06
CA ARG A 683 14.12 27.89 -36.78
C ARG A 683 15.36 28.23 -37.60
N ASP A 684 16.26 27.27 -37.80
CA ASP A 684 17.44 27.48 -38.63
C ASP A 684 17.08 27.49 -40.12
N SER A 685 16.14 26.64 -40.58
CA SER A 685 15.58 26.71 -41.93
C SER A 685 14.97 28.08 -42.22
N THR A 686 14.03 28.54 -41.39
CA THR A 686 13.40 29.87 -41.54
C THR A 686 14.41 31.02 -41.42
N ARG A 687 15.45 30.88 -40.59
CA ARG A 687 16.56 31.83 -40.52
C ARG A 687 17.36 31.90 -41.82
N THR A 688 17.70 30.77 -42.45
CA THR A 688 18.41 30.76 -43.74
C THR A 688 17.55 31.37 -44.86
N GLU A 689 16.24 31.16 -44.84
CA GLU A 689 15.32 31.77 -45.80
C GLU A 689 15.23 33.29 -45.61
N LEU A 690 15.15 33.78 -44.36
CA LEU A 690 15.21 35.21 -44.04
C LEU A 690 16.55 35.85 -44.46
N GLU A 691 17.67 35.15 -44.29
CA GLU A 691 18.99 35.62 -44.75
C GLU A 691 19.04 35.72 -46.29
N ARG A 692 18.42 34.77 -47.00
CA ARG A 692 18.25 34.80 -48.46
C ARG A 692 17.36 35.97 -48.91
N TYR A 693 16.24 36.23 -48.23
CA TYR A 693 15.39 37.40 -48.56
C TYR A 693 16.11 38.73 -48.30
N ARG A 694 16.92 38.84 -47.23
CA ARG A 694 17.78 40.02 -46.98
C ARG A 694 18.78 40.25 -48.11
N GLN A 695 19.43 39.19 -48.60
CA GLN A 695 20.36 39.26 -49.73
C GLN A 695 19.64 39.76 -51.00
N LEU A 696 18.51 39.14 -51.37
CA LEU A 696 17.70 39.54 -52.52
C LEU A 696 17.22 41.01 -52.43
N TYR A 697 16.79 41.45 -51.25
CA TYR A 697 16.39 42.85 -51.02
C TYR A 697 17.58 43.83 -51.11
N ALA A 698 18.75 43.44 -50.62
CA ALA A 698 19.97 44.25 -50.77
C ALA A 698 20.41 44.37 -52.23
N GLU A 699 20.26 43.30 -53.03
CA GLU A 699 20.49 43.34 -54.47
C GLU A 699 19.45 44.20 -55.21
N GLU A 700 18.16 44.06 -54.88
CA GLU A 700 17.09 44.91 -55.43
C GLU A 700 17.35 46.39 -55.12
N LEU A 701 17.74 46.73 -53.89
CA LEU A 701 18.10 48.09 -53.49
C LEU A 701 19.35 48.60 -54.23
N ARG A 702 20.36 47.75 -54.44
CA ARG A 702 21.55 48.06 -55.26
C ARG A 702 21.16 48.35 -56.71
N VAL A 703 20.27 47.54 -57.30
CA VAL A 703 19.74 47.75 -58.64
C VAL A 703 18.94 49.05 -58.72
N ARG A 704 18.00 49.30 -57.80
CA ARG A 704 17.25 50.58 -57.71
C ARG A 704 18.18 51.79 -57.64
N LYS A 705 19.20 51.76 -56.77
CA LYS A 705 20.21 52.84 -56.69
C LYS A 705 20.97 53.04 -58.00
N SER A 706 21.36 51.96 -58.67
CA SER A 706 22.03 52.03 -59.98
C SER A 706 21.14 52.58 -61.10
N LEU A 707 19.84 52.28 -61.07
CA LEU A 707 18.85 52.81 -62.01
C LEU A 707 18.54 54.29 -61.74
N ALA A 708 18.35 54.68 -60.47
CA ALA A 708 18.19 56.07 -60.07
C ALA A 708 19.37 56.93 -60.55
N ALA A 709 20.61 56.49 -60.31
CA ALA A 709 21.81 57.19 -60.79
C ALA A 709 21.96 57.19 -62.33
N ARG A 710 21.31 56.27 -63.07
CA ARG A 710 21.21 56.33 -64.53
C ARG A 710 20.16 57.34 -64.99
N LEU A 711 19.01 57.40 -64.32
CA LEU A 711 17.95 58.38 -64.59
C LEU A 711 18.42 59.81 -64.27
N GLU A 712 19.11 60.01 -63.15
CA GLU A 712 19.71 61.29 -62.78
C GLU A 712 20.70 61.77 -63.84
N ARG A 713 21.65 60.93 -64.27
CA ARG A 713 22.56 61.25 -65.38
C ARG A 713 21.86 61.51 -66.72
N ALA A 714 20.72 60.86 -66.98
CA ALA A 714 19.90 61.17 -68.15
C ALA A 714 19.22 62.53 -68.03
N ASN A 715 18.67 62.85 -66.85
CA ASN A 715 18.05 64.14 -66.54
C ASN A 715 19.07 65.29 -66.56
N SER A 716 20.30 65.10 -66.07
CA SER A 716 21.39 66.09 -66.21
C SER A 716 21.68 66.38 -67.68
N ARG A 717 21.84 65.34 -68.51
CA ARG A 717 22.06 65.49 -69.96
C ARG A 717 20.88 66.16 -70.68
N LEU A 718 19.65 65.86 -70.26
CA LEU A 718 18.44 66.49 -70.81
C LEU A 718 18.30 67.95 -70.35
N SER A 719 18.72 68.27 -69.12
CA SER A 719 18.80 69.65 -68.61
C SER A 719 19.91 70.46 -69.31
N GLU A 720 21.07 69.86 -69.57
CA GLU A 720 22.12 70.43 -70.42
C GLU A 720 21.62 70.68 -71.86
N ALA A 721 20.87 69.73 -72.44
CA ALA A 721 20.29 69.91 -73.77
C ALA A 721 19.24 71.04 -73.78
N ASN A 722 18.34 71.06 -72.80
CA ASN A 722 17.32 72.11 -72.65
C ASN A 722 17.93 73.49 -72.40
N SER A 723 19.01 73.59 -71.62
CA SER A 723 19.70 74.87 -71.37
C SER A 723 20.53 75.33 -72.57
N LYS A 724 21.12 74.42 -73.36
CA LYS A 724 21.71 74.74 -74.67
C LYS A 724 20.65 75.29 -75.63
N LEU A 725 19.52 74.58 -75.78
CA LEU A 725 18.39 74.97 -76.64
C LEU A 725 17.74 76.29 -76.17
N LEU A 726 17.65 76.53 -74.85
CA LEU A 726 17.19 77.80 -74.29
C LEU A 726 18.17 78.94 -74.63
N ASN A 727 19.48 78.73 -74.49
CA ASN A 727 20.49 79.72 -74.87
C ASN A 727 20.51 79.99 -76.39
N GLU A 728 20.22 78.97 -77.22
CA GLU A 728 20.02 79.14 -78.66
C GLU A 728 18.76 79.98 -78.94
N ARG A 729 17.65 79.75 -78.23
CA ARG A 729 16.47 80.63 -78.26
C ARG A 729 16.80 82.07 -77.81
N SER A 730 17.59 82.26 -76.76
CA SER A 730 18.03 83.59 -76.31
C SER A 730 18.86 84.30 -77.37
N ARG A 731 19.79 83.59 -78.03
CA ARG A 731 20.58 84.13 -79.16
C ARG A 731 19.71 84.42 -80.38
N ALA A 732 18.76 83.56 -80.70
CA ALA A 732 17.81 83.77 -81.79
C ALA A 732 16.95 85.03 -81.55
N LEU A 733 16.43 85.21 -80.33
CA LEU A 733 15.67 86.41 -79.95
C LEU A 733 16.51 87.69 -80.15
N ILE A 734 17.73 87.75 -79.61
CA ILE A 734 18.65 88.89 -79.79
C ILE A 734 18.96 89.16 -81.27
N THR A 735 19.03 88.11 -82.11
CA THR A 735 19.30 88.24 -83.55
C THR A 735 18.07 88.65 -84.36
N SER A 736 16.85 88.44 -83.83
CA SER A 736 15.59 88.72 -84.52
C SER A 736 15.05 90.15 -84.37
N SER A 737 15.52 90.92 -83.37
CA SER A 737 14.90 92.18 -82.94
C SER A 737 15.15 93.43 -83.81
N ILE A 738 15.60 93.28 -85.06
CA ILE A 738 15.92 94.41 -85.97
C ILE A 738 15.03 94.46 -87.23
N ALA A 739 14.21 93.43 -87.50
CA ALA A 739 13.39 93.35 -88.72
C ALA A 739 11.87 93.23 -88.44
N ASN A 740 11.19 94.38 -88.42
CA ASN A 740 9.73 94.56 -88.39
C ASN A 740 8.98 94.07 -87.14
N GLY A 741 7.90 94.77 -86.79
CA GLY A 741 6.93 94.35 -85.78
C GLY A 741 5.66 95.21 -85.84
N SER A 742 4.58 94.78 -85.18
CA SER A 742 3.46 95.63 -84.75
C SER A 742 2.43 94.84 -83.92
N LEU A 743 1.96 95.43 -82.82
CA LEU A 743 0.65 95.24 -82.12
C LEU A 743 0.12 93.83 -81.80
N GLY A 744 -0.20 93.59 -80.52
CA GLY A 744 -1.16 92.55 -80.10
C GLY A 744 -0.80 91.83 -78.78
N GLY A 745 -1.62 92.01 -77.74
CA GLY A 745 -1.70 91.12 -76.56
C GLY A 745 -3.16 90.64 -76.36
N PRO A 746 -3.57 90.11 -75.19
CA PRO A 746 -2.79 89.91 -73.96
C PRO A 746 -3.01 88.51 -73.29
N THR A 747 -2.45 88.35 -72.08
CA THR A 747 -2.84 87.49 -70.94
C THR A 747 -3.95 86.43 -71.07
N LEU A 748 -3.71 85.26 -70.46
CA LEU A 748 -4.65 84.68 -69.48
C LEU A 748 -3.94 83.81 -68.43
N ASP A 749 -4.48 83.78 -67.21
CA ASP A 749 -4.10 82.92 -66.07
C ASP A 749 -5.37 82.19 -65.58
N VAL A 750 -5.25 80.92 -65.19
CA VAL A 750 -6.24 80.20 -64.38
C VAL A 750 -5.52 79.19 -63.48
N SER A 751 -5.78 79.27 -62.18
CA SER A 751 -5.31 78.31 -61.17
C SER A 751 -6.49 77.64 -60.43
N ALA A 752 -6.16 76.54 -59.73
CA ALA A 752 -6.86 75.98 -58.56
C ALA A 752 -8.13 75.12 -58.72
N LEU A 753 -8.50 74.50 -57.58
CA LEU A 753 -9.62 73.58 -57.29
C LEU A 753 -9.46 72.14 -57.85
N GLY A 754 -9.71 71.06 -57.08
CA GLY A 754 -9.96 70.96 -55.64
C GLY A 754 -10.47 69.56 -55.20
N SER A 755 -9.96 68.99 -54.11
CA SER A 755 -10.54 67.81 -53.43
C SER A 755 -11.81 68.22 -52.63
N PRO A 756 -12.69 67.32 -52.10
CA PRO A 756 -12.36 66.38 -51.00
C PRO A 756 -13.28 65.11 -50.86
N LEU A 757 -13.28 64.52 -49.65
CA LEU A 757 -14.05 63.37 -49.09
C LEU A 757 -13.61 61.96 -49.58
N HIS A 758 -13.43 60.92 -48.75
CA HIS A 758 -14.04 60.40 -47.49
C HIS A 758 -15.40 59.70 -47.63
N TYR A 759 -15.37 58.38 -47.37
CA TYR A 759 -16.45 57.58 -46.80
C TYR A 759 -15.84 56.53 -45.86
N GLY A 760 -16.61 56.02 -44.91
CA GLY A 760 -16.20 54.98 -43.95
C GLY A 760 -17.40 54.26 -43.35
N ALA A 761 -17.22 53.66 -42.15
CA ALA A 761 -18.18 52.80 -41.44
C ALA A 761 -18.28 51.37 -42.03
N THR A 762 -18.48 50.29 -41.26
CA THR A 762 -18.57 50.10 -39.80
C THR A 762 -18.32 48.63 -39.39
N LEU A 763 -18.36 48.35 -38.08
CA LEU A 763 -18.49 47.03 -37.41
C LEU A 763 -17.21 46.21 -37.18
N GLY A 764 -16.95 45.95 -35.89
CA GLY A 764 -16.49 44.65 -35.39
C GLY A 764 -17.57 44.11 -34.42
N PRO A 765 -17.24 43.23 -33.44
CA PRO A 765 -15.98 42.50 -33.25
C PRO A 765 -16.19 40.98 -33.09
N LEU A 766 -15.28 40.14 -33.62
CA LEU A 766 -15.22 38.72 -33.23
C LEU A 766 -13.79 38.20 -33.11
N ASN A 767 -13.63 37.24 -32.19
CA ASN A 767 -12.37 36.65 -31.74
C ASN A 767 -12.31 35.17 -32.15
N ARG A 768 -11.36 34.79 -33.04
CA ARG A 768 -10.66 33.49 -33.02
C ARG A 768 -9.60 33.35 -34.14
N SER A 769 -8.45 32.78 -33.76
CA SER A 769 -7.51 31.95 -34.55
C SER A 769 -7.40 32.15 -36.08
N LEU A 770 -6.26 32.70 -36.52
CA LEU A 770 -5.76 32.54 -37.88
C LEU A 770 -5.14 31.14 -38.09
N GLY A 771 -5.49 30.50 -39.21
CA GLY A 771 -4.81 29.31 -39.74
C GLY A 771 -5.02 29.26 -41.25
N LEU A 772 -3.94 29.28 -42.04
CA LEU A 772 -4.03 29.39 -43.49
C LEU A 772 -4.32 28.03 -44.15
N GLY A 773 -5.24 28.03 -45.12
CA GLY A 773 -5.59 26.88 -45.95
C GLY A 773 -6.20 27.34 -47.27
N LEU A 774 -5.37 27.87 -48.18
CA LEU A 774 -5.80 28.30 -49.51
C LEU A 774 -5.86 27.11 -50.48
N SER A 775 -6.96 27.02 -51.22
CA SER A 775 -7.10 26.14 -52.39
C SER A 775 -8.09 26.76 -53.36
N LEU A 776 -7.62 27.31 -54.48
CA LEU A 776 -8.49 27.88 -55.52
C LEU A 776 -7.82 27.85 -56.91
N LEU A 777 -8.65 27.50 -57.91
CA LEU A 777 -8.48 27.69 -59.37
C LEU A 777 -7.40 26.88 -60.14
N ASN A 778 -7.90 25.99 -61.01
CA ASN A 778 -7.39 25.86 -62.38
C ASN A 778 -7.74 27.11 -63.20
N PRO A 779 -6.95 27.42 -64.24
CA PRO A 779 -7.51 27.86 -65.52
C PRO A 779 -7.01 27.03 -66.70
N VAL A 780 -7.81 26.96 -67.76
CA VAL A 780 -7.44 26.41 -69.08
C VAL A 780 -7.15 27.57 -70.03
N THR A 781 -6.11 27.45 -70.88
CA THR A 781 -6.04 28.07 -72.21
C THR A 781 -4.91 27.45 -73.03
N ASP A 782 -5.18 27.16 -74.31
CA ASP A 782 -4.20 26.63 -75.26
C ASP A 782 -3.15 27.67 -75.71
N GLY A 783 -2.10 27.21 -76.39
CA GLY A 783 -1.47 28.04 -77.43
C GLY A 783 0.00 27.79 -77.77
N HIS A 784 0.87 27.54 -76.78
CA HIS A 784 2.34 27.60 -77.01
C HIS A 784 3.19 26.53 -76.29
N ASN A 785 2.57 25.46 -75.76
CA ASN A 785 3.26 24.61 -74.79
C ASN A 785 4.25 23.56 -75.35
N SER A 786 4.14 23.10 -76.61
CA SER A 786 4.74 21.81 -77.02
C SER A 786 6.23 21.63 -76.67
N ARG A 787 7.07 22.67 -76.82
CA ARG A 787 8.50 22.62 -76.47
C ARG A 787 8.78 22.59 -74.96
N VAL A 788 7.86 23.09 -74.13
CA VAL A 788 7.92 23.03 -72.66
C VAL A 788 7.33 21.71 -72.17
N GLU A 789 6.23 21.25 -72.76
CA GLU A 789 5.65 19.92 -72.53
C GLU A 789 6.63 18.81 -72.93
N ASP A 790 7.35 18.91 -74.05
CA ASP A 790 8.44 18.00 -74.43
C ASP A 790 9.55 17.93 -73.37
N TYR A 791 9.84 19.04 -72.69
CA TYR A 791 10.89 19.12 -71.69
C TYR A 791 10.42 18.58 -70.32
N LEU A 792 9.17 18.87 -69.95
CA LEU A 792 8.51 18.32 -68.76
C LEU A 792 8.25 16.82 -68.90
N ALA A 793 7.79 16.35 -70.07
CA ALA A 793 7.62 14.93 -70.37
C ALA A 793 8.95 14.18 -70.37
N LYS A 794 10.05 14.80 -70.84
CA LYS A 794 11.40 14.24 -70.69
C LYS A 794 11.82 14.15 -69.23
N MET A 795 11.73 15.25 -68.47
CA MET A 795 12.02 15.24 -67.02
C MET A 795 11.19 14.19 -66.28
N GLN A 796 9.90 14.06 -66.60
CA GLN A 796 9.01 13.10 -65.96
C GLN A 796 9.35 11.66 -66.37
N SER A 797 9.69 11.42 -67.65
CA SER A 797 10.21 10.11 -68.08
C SER A 797 11.56 9.74 -67.45
N GLU A 798 12.43 10.73 -67.15
CA GLU A 798 13.67 10.51 -66.41
C GLU A 798 13.41 10.29 -64.92
N LEU A 799 12.43 10.99 -64.34
CA LEU A 799 11.96 10.78 -62.97
C LEU A 799 11.39 9.37 -62.81
N ASP A 800 10.44 8.96 -63.65
CA ASP A 800 9.83 7.62 -63.64
C ASP A 800 10.87 6.52 -63.90
N ARG A 801 11.85 6.77 -64.78
CA ARG A 801 12.96 5.85 -65.05
C ARG A 801 13.97 5.80 -63.90
N ASN A 802 14.13 6.84 -63.11
CA ASN A 802 14.94 6.82 -61.89
C ASN A 802 14.18 6.21 -60.71
N ILE A 803 12.89 6.50 -60.52
CA ILE A 803 12.01 5.81 -59.57
C ILE A 803 11.96 4.30 -59.87
N SER A 804 11.90 3.92 -61.14
CA SER A 804 11.98 2.50 -61.55
C SER A 804 13.35 1.87 -61.27
N LYS A 805 14.45 2.62 -61.31
CA LYS A 805 15.77 2.11 -60.89
C LYS A 805 15.88 2.01 -59.37
N GLU A 806 15.44 3.03 -58.64
CA GLU A 806 15.36 3.05 -57.17
C GLU A 806 14.53 1.88 -56.65
N LEU A 807 13.34 1.63 -57.22
CA LEU A 807 12.51 0.48 -56.86
C LEU A 807 13.19 -0.86 -57.15
N ASN A 808 13.82 -1.02 -58.32
CA ASN A 808 14.55 -2.27 -58.65
C ASN A 808 15.80 -2.45 -57.76
N ASN A 809 16.52 -1.38 -57.43
CA ASN A 809 17.64 -1.40 -56.50
C ASN A 809 17.17 -1.74 -55.08
N ALA A 810 16.12 -1.09 -54.57
CA ALA A 810 15.54 -1.36 -53.26
C ALA A 810 14.97 -2.79 -53.15
N THR A 811 14.39 -3.32 -54.23
CA THR A 811 13.95 -4.73 -54.29
C THR A 811 15.16 -5.67 -54.26
N ALA A 812 16.22 -5.38 -55.03
CA ALA A 812 17.47 -6.14 -54.98
C ALA A 812 18.18 -6.04 -53.62
N GLU A 813 18.13 -4.89 -52.95
CA GLU A 813 18.67 -4.71 -51.60
C GLU A 813 17.84 -5.43 -50.54
N LEU A 814 16.52 -5.56 -50.71
CA LEU A 814 15.66 -6.39 -49.84
C LEU A 814 15.97 -7.88 -50.01
N ASP A 815 16.14 -8.38 -51.24
CA ASP A 815 16.55 -9.77 -51.48
C ASP A 815 17.98 -10.04 -50.99
N VAL A 816 18.90 -9.09 -51.16
CA VAL A 816 20.28 -9.19 -50.63
C VAL A 816 20.32 -9.05 -49.10
N ALA A 817 19.42 -8.30 -48.48
CA ALA A 817 19.27 -8.23 -47.02
C ALA A 817 18.70 -9.54 -46.46
N SER A 818 17.69 -10.10 -47.13
CA SER A 818 17.13 -11.43 -46.84
C SER A 818 18.23 -12.51 -46.88
N ALA A 819 19.09 -12.47 -47.92
CA ALA A 819 20.22 -13.38 -48.06
C ALA A 819 21.42 -13.10 -47.13
N ARG A 820 21.48 -11.96 -46.41
CA ARG A 820 22.60 -11.58 -45.54
C ARG A 820 22.42 -11.91 -44.07
N MET A 821 21.22 -12.28 -43.62
CA MET A 821 20.97 -12.73 -42.24
C MET A 821 21.16 -14.26 -42.11
N SER A 822 22.38 -14.74 -42.34
CA SER A 822 22.78 -16.13 -42.10
C SER A 822 24.27 -16.26 -41.73
N PRO A 823 24.62 -16.19 -40.42
CA PRO A 823 25.99 -16.38 -39.97
C PRO A 823 26.37 -17.87 -39.86
N VAL A 824 27.09 -18.38 -40.86
CA VAL A 824 27.74 -19.70 -40.78
C VAL A 824 28.94 -19.60 -39.82
N GLY A 825 28.86 -20.22 -38.63
CA GLY A 825 29.89 -20.04 -37.59
C GLY A 825 29.96 -21.05 -36.41
N SER A 826 29.21 -22.15 -36.46
CA SER A 826 29.41 -23.40 -35.69
C SER A 826 29.80 -23.34 -34.18
N ALA A 827 28.82 -23.32 -33.27
CA ALA A 827 28.84 -24.17 -32.06
C ALA A 827 27.49 -24.19 -31.27
N SER A 828 26.79 -25.34 -31.32
CA SER A 828 25.89 -25.88 -30.27
C SER A 828 25.07 -24.95 -29.34
N ARG A 829 23.93 -24.43 -29.82
CA ARG A 829 22.59 -24.64 -29.22
C ARG A 829 21.50 -23.94 -30.03
N VAL A 830 20.43 -24.66 -30.37
CA VAL A 830 19.25 -24.08 -31.02
C VAL A 830 18.20 -23.77 -29.96
N GLU A 831 18.14 -22.53 -29.50
CA GLU A 831 17.00 -22.03 -28.74
C GLU A 831 15.89 -21.60 -29.69
N LEU A 832 15.02 -22.57 -30.03
CA LEU A 832 13.74 -22.27 -30.68
C LEU A 832 12.91 -21.33 -29.79
N ASP A 833 12.23 -20.38 -30.43
CA ASP A 833 11.22 -19.51 -29.81
C ASP A 833 10.25 -20.30 -28.90
N PRO A 834 9.95 -19.80 -27.67
CA PRO A 834 9.03 -20.46 -26.75
C PRO A 834 7.65 -20.76 -27.33
N VAL A 835 7.09 -19.88 -28.18
CA VAL A 835 5.76 -20.08 -28.78
C VAL A 835 5.79 -21.25 -29.76
N SER A 836 6.74 -21.23 -30.70
CA SER A 836 6.99 -22.31 -31.66
C SER A 836 7.21 -23.66 -30.96
N ARG A 837 7.99 -23.67 -29.87
CA ARG A 837 8.22 -24.88 -29.06
C ARG A 837 6.94 -25.41 -28.42
N ALA A 838 6.10 -24.53 -27.87
CA ALA A 838 4.81 -24.91 -27.28
C ALA A 838 3.83 -25.46 -28.35
N THR A 839 3.73 -24.81 -29.52
CA THR A 839 2.90 -25.29 -30.63
C THR A 839 3.36 -26.67 -31.12
N GLN A 840 4.68 -26.88 -31.23
CA GLN A 840 5.26 -28.15 -31.69
C GLN A 840 5.02 -29.29 -30.67
N GLN A 841 5.18 -29.01 -29.37
CA GLN A 841 4.83 -29.97 -28.30
C GLN A 841 3.34 -30.31 -28.28
N TYR A 842 2.45 -29.33 -28.49
CA TYR A 842 1.00 -29.58 -28.58
C TYR A 842 0.65 -30.48 -29.79
N LEU A 843 1.30 -30.26 -30.93
CA LEU A 843 1.16 -31.11 -32.12
C LEU A 843 1.72 -32.53 -31.92
N GLU A 844 2.81 -32.71 -31.16
CA GLU A 844 3.32 -34.04 -30.82
C GLU A 844 2.40 -34.81 -29.86
N VAL A 845 1.80 -34.13 -28.87
CA VAL A 845 0.79 -34.73 -27.99
C VAL A 845 -0.47 -35.12 -28.78
N LEU A 846 -0.94 -34.26 -29.68
CA LEU A 846 -2.06 -34.60 -30.57
C LEU A 846 -1.75 -35.77 -31.50
N LYS A 847 -0.52 -35.88 -32.03
CA LYS A 847 -0.11 -37.05 -32.83
C LYS A 847 -0.02 -38.33 -32.00
N LYS A 848 0.52 -38.29 -30.78
CA LYS A 848 0.56 -39.46 -29.89
C LYS A 848 -0.82 -39.95 -29.48
N ASN A 849 -1.77 -39.05 -29.26
CA ASN A 849 -3.13 -39.42 -28.83
C ASN A 849 -4.05 -39.85 -29.98
N ASN A 850 -3.64 -39.69 -31.25
CA ASN A 850 -4.42 -40.07 -32.44
C ASN A 850 -3.70 -41.12 -33.31
N MET A 851 -2.86 -41.97 -32.71
CA MET A 851 -2.33 -43.19 -33.33
C MET A 851 -2.81 -44.42 -32.55
N ILE A 852 -3.93 -44.97 -33.01
CA ILE A 852 -4.37 -46.36 -32.82
C ILE A 852 -4.43 -46.99 -34.21
#